data_AF-A0A1V2PDA7-F1
#
_entry.id   AF-A0A1V2PDA7-F1
#
_cell.length_a   1.000
_cell.length_b   1.000
_cell.length_c   1.000
_cell.angle_alpha   90.00
_cell.angle_beta   90.00
_cell.angle_gamma   90.00
#
_symmetry.space_group_name_H-M   'P 1'
#
loop_
_entity.id
_entity.type
_entity.pdbx_description
1 polymer ?
#
loop_
_entity_poly.entity_id
_entity_poly.type
_entity_poly.pdbx_seq_one_letter_code
_entity_poly.pdbx_strand_id
1 'polypeptide(L)'
;MLACAWITMLLGSTQAAAAAAMSPEDTAAQALAERYAPVVRLQGDSSNCANGEQFQPTDVEAVLGDQQVALRGPWRPPELVKPQPEGKDLGLVFPGHFLDFPGDPLRPGCAYAEWSARINAVHPATVYAHVAADPAFPGRLSLEYWFFYVFNDYNNTHEGDWESIRLVFDAATPAAALRTTPTAVGYSQHGGAERARWGDAKLEVVDGTHPVVYPAAGSHANKYGRRLYLGRGSEGLGCDDTTSPRAELRPRVAYVPMARADYLRQYPWLAFEGRWGERQRSFFDGPTGPNMKYSWTAPLQDAETTWRDDSTTVPAGTLLGPSSTNAFCTAVATGSNLVRETLDRTWLLGLVLASTVALIWFAASRTRWSDANPLPARTRRAWGQTVVAALRLVRQRPGLFARFAAAFAVLSLLTVALAGLQVARRDAPTDLGAPTENATGFWASLTALAVTVLTIATYVVLLAAVTTTLDQLDRAVPMTAERALRRLIPLWKPLTRAAVQYFVVIAVLTLFVATIPLAVYYAVSRAFAVPIVVAEQCSGRTALSRSRLLVKGRWWRTAVPLAIVTGLGLAVGPVTGITLLLGTDLPPVLVNLVSSMLFALAMPVACAAVVYLYFDRAVPAPDSPGPGEHPGTDRTYSREGGGSVRHGVPPVRSGS
;
A
#
# COMPACT_ATOMS: atom_id res chain seq x y z
N MET A 1 -78.98 -60.73 16.52
CA MET A 1 -77.67 -61.40 16.60
C MET A 1 -76.93 -61.16 15.29
N LEU A 2 -75.73 -60.54 15.39
CA LEU A 2 -74.64 -60.42 14.40
C LEU A 2 -75.00 -59.95 12.98
N ALA A 3 -74.70 -58.70 12.58
CA ALA A 3 -73.38 -58.13 12.23
C ALA A 3 -72.84 -58.61 10.86
N CYS A 4 -72.83 -57.72 9.86
CA CYS A 4 -71.60 -57.21 9.23
C CYS A 4 -71.94 -56.25 8.08
N ALA A 5 -71.46 -55.02 8.23
CA ALA A 5 -71.56 -53.91 7.29
C ALA A 5 -70.37 -53.92 6.31
N TRP A 6 -70.61 -53.51 5.07
CA TRP A 6 -69.56 -52.97 4.19
C TRP A 6 -70.07 -51.63 3.66
N ILE A 7 -69.57 -50.54 4.23
CA ILE A 7 -69.72 -49.18 3.71
C ILE A 7 -68.35 -48.77 3.18
N THR A 8 -68.30 -48.55 1.87
CA THR A 8 -67.18 -47.94 1.16
C THR A 8 -67.17 -46.45 1.47
N MET A 9 -66.28 -45.99 2.34
CA MET A 9 -66.02 -44.55 2.52
C MET A 9 -64.87 -44.11 1.62
N LEU A 10 -65.16 -43.12 0.76
CA LEU A 10 -64.16 -42.31 0.06
C LEU A 10 -63.28 -41.61 1.10
N LEU A 11 -62.00 -41.97 1.18
CA LEU A 11 -60.97 -41.15 1.80
C LEU A 11 -60.52 -40.12 0.77
N GLY A 12 -61.15 -38.95 0.82
CA GLY A 12 -60.67 -37.74 0.18
C GLY A 12 -59.36 -37.31 0.81
N SER A 13 -58.35 -37.20 -0.03
CA SER A 13 -57.05 -36.58 0.20
C SER A 13 -57.18 -35.14 0.68
N THR A 14 -56.78 -34.88 1.93
CA THR A 14 -56.32 -33.55 2.38
C THR A 14 -54.95 -33.69 3.03
N GLN A 15 -53.94 -33.95 2.21
CA GLN A 15 -52.55 -33.62 2.56
C GLN A 15 -52.40 -32.10 2.41
N ALA A 16 -52.91 -31.37 3.39
CA ALA A 16 -52.40 -30.03 3.65
C ALA A 16 -51.01 -30.23 4.22
N ALA A 17 -49.98 -29.93 3.42
CA ALA A 17 -48.62 -29.78 3.91
C ALA A 17 -48.64 -28.67 4.97
N ALA A 18 -48.71 -29.05 6.25
CA ALA A 18 -48.48 -28.13 7.34
C ALA A 18 -47.02 -27.66 7.20
N ALA A 19 -46.83 -26.40 6.78
CA ALA A 19 -45.58 -25.72 7.03
C ALA A 19 -45.33 -25.84 8.54
N ALA A 20 -44.29 -26.58 8.94
CA ALA A 20 -43.97 -26.75 10.34
C ALA A 20 -43.77 -25.36 10.94
N ALA A 21 -44.60 -25.00 11.93
CA ALA A 21 -44.45 -23.73 12.63
C ALA A 21 -43.05 -23.70 13.28
N MET A 22 -42.33 -22.58 13.12
CA MET A 22 -41.03 -22.37 13.76
C MET A 22 -41.15 -22.55 15.28
N SER A 23 -40.10 -23.07 15.91
CA SER A 23 -40.10 -23.20 17.37
C SER A 23 -40.19 -21.80 18.04
N PRO A 24 -40.68 -21.70 19.29
CA PRO A 24 -40.67 -20.43 20.01
C PRO A 24 -39.25 -19.85 20.17
N GLU A 25 -38.22 -20.70 20.26
CA GLU A 25 -36.83 -20.27 20.32
C GLU A 25 -36.36 -19.70 18.99
N ASP A 26 -36.65 -20.37 17.87
CA ASP A 26 -36.32 -19.87 16.54
C ASP A 26 -37.07 -18.57 16.22
N THR A 27 -38.33 -18.44 16.66
CA THR A 27 -39.11 -17.19 16.50
C THR A 27 -38.44 -16.03 17.24
N ALA A 28 -37.99 -16.27 18.49
CA ALA A 28 -37.27 -15.26 19.25
C ALA A 28 -35.87 -14.96 18.69
N ALA A 29 -35.18 -15.97 18.16
CA ALA A 29 -33.89 -15.83 17.50
C ALA A 29 -33.98 -15.06 16.18
N GLN A 30 -35.01 -15.29 15.37
CA GLN A 30 -35.28 -14.50 14.18
C GLN A 30 -35.53 -13.04 14.54
N ALA A 31 -36.39 -12.77 15.54
CA ALA A 31 -36.63 -11.40 15.99
C ALA A 31 -35.35 -10.72 16.53
N LEU A 32 -34.46 -11.49 17.18
CA LEU A 32 -33.15 -10.99 17.63
C LEU A 32 -32.24 -10.64 16.43
N ALA A 33 -32.22 -11.49 15.41
CA ALA A 33 -31.47 -11.29 14.17
C ALA A 33 -31.98 -10.10 13.35
N GLU A 34 -33.29 -9.85 13.33
CA GLU A 34 -33.84 -8.68 12.65
C GLU A 34 -33.52 -7.39 13.42
N ARG A 35 -33.59 -7.42 14.76
CA ARG A 35 -33.33 -6.25 15.61
C ARG A 35 -31.89 -5.74 15.52
N TYR A 36 -30.92 -6.65 15.43
CA TYR A 36 -29.50 -6.30 15.43
C TYR A 36 -28.86 -6.39 14.04
N ALA A 37 -29.66 -6.33 12.97
CA ALA A 37 -29.19 -6.49 11.60
C ALA A 37 -28.09 -5.45 11.27
N PRO A 38 -26.95 -5.86 10.69
CA PRO A 38 -25.85 -4.94 10.45
C PRO A 38 -26.17 -3.91 9.36
N VAL A 39 -25.54 -2.75 9.47
CA VAL A 39 -25.44 -1.75 8.40
C VAL A 39 -24.07 -1.91 7.74
N VAL A 40 -24.01 -2.03 6.42
CA VAL A 40 -22.78 -2.26 5.67
C VAL A 40 -22.38 -0.98 4.93
N ARG A 41 -21.11 -0.57 5.03
CA ARG A 41 -20.53 0.57 4.32
C ARG A 41 -19.34 0.11 3.47
N LEU A 42 -19.63 -0.33 2.25
CA LEU A 42 -18.65 -0.79 1.26
C LEU A 42 -17.82 0.38 0.70
N GLN A 43 -16.58 0.14 0.27
CA GLN A 43 -15.75 1.17 -0.34
C GLN A 43 -16.29 1.66 -1.70
N GLY A 44 -16.23 2.97 -1.91
CA GLY A 44 -16.58 3.70 -3.13
C GLY A 44 -15.43 3.72 -4.15
N ASP A 45 -15.74 4.18 -5.37
CA ASP A 45 -14.87 4.27 -6.54
C ASP A 45 -14.57 2.99 -7.34
N SER A 46 -15.61 2.22 -7.68
CA SER A 46 -15.50 1.13 -8.69
C SER A 46 -15.62 1.59 -10.14
N SER A 47 -15.20 2.82 -10.47
CA SER A 47 -15.36 3.38 -11.83
C SER A 47 -14.63 2.57 -12.91
N ASN A 48 -13.68 1.73 -12.50
CA ASN A 48 -13.15 0.60 -13.24
C ASN A 48 -13.05 -0.60 -12.27
N CYS A 49 -13.13 -1.85 -12.76
CA CYS A 49 -12.99 -3.07 -11.93
C CYS A 49 -11.56 -3.27 -11.37
N ALA A 50 -10.81 -2.18 -11.23
CA ALA A 50 -9.43 -2.15 -10.74
C ALA A 50 -9.30 -1.37 -9.43
N ASN A 51 -10.30 -0.56 -9.04
CA ASN A 51 -10.27 0.23 -7.81
C ASN A 51 -11.59 0.09 -7.06
N GLY A 52 -11.55 0.31 -5.74
CA GLY A 52 -12.72 0.28 -4.86
C GLY A 52 -13.36 -1.10 -4.70
N GLU A 53 -14.42 -1.17 -3.89
CA GLU A 53 -15.18 -2.40 -3.68
C GLU A 53 -16.20 -2.59 -4.82
N GLN A 54 -16.21 -3.80 -5.38
CA GLN A 54 -16.98 -4.24 -6.54
C GLN A 54 -18.05 -5.28 -6.16
N PHE A 55 -17.89 -5.89 -4.99
CA PHE A 55 -18.72 -6.98 -4.48
C PHE A 55 -19.54 -6.49 -3.29
N GLN A 56 -20.73 -7.05 -3.15
CA GLN A 56 -21.59 -6.85 -2.00
C GLN A 56 -21.98 -8.22 -1.43
N PRO A 57 -22.47 -8.28 -0.17
CA PRO A 57 -22.99 -9.51 0.40
C PRO A 57 -24.06 -10.11 -0.51
N THR A 58 -23.78 -11.27 -1.08
CA THR A 58 -24.58 -11.91 -2.14
C THR A 58 -25.34 -13.09 -1.57
N ASP A 59 -26.61 -13.25 -1.97
CA ASP A 59 -27.40 -14.43 -1.63
C ASP A 59 -26.76 -15.68 -2.28
N VAL A 60 -26.38 -16.65 -1.46
CA VAL A 60 -25.84 -17.94 -1.90
C VAL A 60 -26.78 -18.62 -2.88
N GLU A 61 -28.10 -18.56 -2.63
CA GLU A 61 -29.10 -19.20 -3.49
C GLU A 61 -29.30 -18.47 -4.82
N ALA A 62 -28.73 -17.27 -4.98
CA ALA A 62 -28.68 -16.57 -6.27
C ALA A 62 -27.43 -16.95 -7.09
N VAL A 63 -26.39 -17.42 -6.42
CA VAL A 63 -25.15 -17.91 -7.03
C VAL A 63 -25.31 -19.38 -7.38
N LEU A 64 -25.80 -20.17 -6.44
CA LEU A 64 -26.32 -21.51 -6.70
C LEU A 64 -27.52 -21.37 -7.63
N GLY A 65 -27.63 -22.26 -8.62
CA GLY A 65 -28.66 -22.12 -9.65
C GLY A 65 -28.31 -21.16 -10.81
N ASP A 66 -27.17 -20.45 -10.80
CA ASP A 66 -26.66 -19.78 -12.01
C ASP A 66 -26.04 -20.82 -12.96
N GLN A 67 -26.36 -20.74 -14.26
CA GLN A 67 -25.88 -21.67 -15.29
C GLN A 67 -24.36 -21.64 -15.50
N GLN A 68 -23.71 -20.56 -15.07
CA GLN A 68 -22.27 -20.37 -15.18
C GLN A 68 -21.51 -20.95 -13.98
N VAL A 69 -22.20 -21.40 -12.94
CA VAL A 69 -21.58 -22.06 -11.78
C VAL A 69 -21.54 -23.56 -12.00
N ALA A 70 -20.41 -24.17 -11.66
CA ALA A 70 -20.22 -25.61 -11.75
C ALA A 70 -19.79 -26.20 -10.40
N LEU A 71 -20.30 -27.39 -10.08
CA LEU A 71 -19.74 -28.24 -9.05
C LEU A 71 -18.69 -29.16 -9.69
N ARG A 72 -17.47 -29.15 -9.15
CA ARG A 72 -16.36 -29.98 -9.60
C ARG A 72 -15.87 -30.93 -8.53
N GLY A 73 -15.32 -32.04 -9.00
CA GLY A 73 -14.77 -33.06 -8.12
C GLY A 73 -13.30 -32.85 -7.75
N PRO A 74 -12.79 -33.62 -6.78
CA PRO A 74 -11.46 -33.46 -6.22
C PRO A 74 -10.31 -33.91 -7.15
N TRP A 75 -10.60 -34.46 -8.32
CA TRP A 75 -9.60 -35.08 -9.20
C TRP A 75 -8.65 -34.08 -9.86
N ARG A 76 -7.59 -34.58 -10.50
CA ARG A 76 -6.61 -33.78 -11.26
C ARG A 76 -6.43 -34.41 -12.66
N PRO A 77 -6.93 -33.77 -13.74
CA PRO A 77 -7.66 -32.51 -13.75
C PRO A 77 -9.04 -32.61 -13.06
N PRO A 78 -9.59 -31.48 -12.57
CA PRO A 78 -10.91 -31.48 -11.94
C PRO A 78 -12.01 -31.69 -13.00
N GLU A 79 -12.87 -32.67 -12.77
CA GLU A 79 -13.98 -33.00 -13.67
C GLU A 79 -15.29 -32.33 -13.22
N LEU A 80 -16.15 -32.01 -14.18
CA LEU A 80 -17.48 -31.46 -13.95
C LEU A 80 -18.37 -32.54 -13.33
N VAL A 81 -18.91 -32.27 -12.14
CA VAL A 81 -19.87 -33.16 -11.47
C VAL A 81 -21.29 -32.73 -11.81
N LYS A 82 -21.59 -31.43 -11.68
CA LYS A 82 -22.91 -30.88 -11.99
C LYS A 82 -22.82 -29.43 -12.44
N PRO A 83 -23.35 -29.07 -13.62
CA PRO A 83 -23.58 -27.67 -13.97
C PRO A 83 -24.79 -27.14 -13.20
N GLN A 84 -24.80 -25.83 -12.90
CA GLN A 84 -25.91 -25.15 -12.22
C GLN A 84 -26.32 -25.87 -10.92
N PRO A 85 -25.39 -26.10 -9.97
CA PRO A 85 -25.73 -26.79 -8.72
C PRO A 85 -26.69 -25.94 -7.88
N GLU A 86 -27.68 -26.60 -7.27
CA GLU A 86 -28.55 -26.03 -6.24
C GLU A 86 -28.09 -26.47 -4.85
N GLY A 87 -28.57 -25.83 -3.78
CA GLY A 87 -28.14 -26.17 -2.42
C GLY A 87 -28.33 -27.65 -2.04
N LYS A 88 -29.40 -28.29 -2.51
CA LYS A 88 -29.67 -29.72 -2.27
C LYS A 88 -28.64 -30.65 -2.92
N ASP A 89 -28.00 -30.19 -3.99
CA ASP A 89 -26.97 -30.96 -4.67
C ASP A 89 -25.68 -30.98 -3.87
N LEU A 90 -25.39 -29.90 -3.12
CA LEU A 90 -24.18 -29.79 -2.32
C LEU A 90 -24.25 -30.62 -1.03
N GLY A 91 -25.43 -30.82 -0.46
CA GLY A 91 -25.61 -31.59 0.78
C GLY A 91 -25.34 -33.09 0.66
N LEU A 92 -25.11 -33.59 -0.56
CA LEU A 92 -24.81 -35.00 -0.85
C LEU A 92 -23.33 -35.23 -1.24
N VAL A 93 -22.49 -34.20 -1.15
CA VAL A 93 -21.15 -34.16 -1.75
C VAL A 93 -20.07 -34.34 -0.69
N PHE A 94 -19.00 -35.06 -1.05
CA PHE A 94 -17.89 -35.40 -0.16
C PHE A 94 -16.81 -34.30 -0.08
N PRO A 95 -15.97 -34.30 0.98
CA PRO A 95 -14.83 -33.40 1.09
C PRO A 95 -13.95 -33.33 -0.17
N GLY A 96 -13.44 -32.13 -0.47
CA GLY A 96 -12.52 -31.89 -1.59
C GLY A 96 -13.17 -31.55 -2.93
N HIS A 97 -14.50 -31.61 -3.03
CA HIS A 97 -15.25 -30.97 -4.12
C HIS A 97 -15.21 -29.45 -3.96
N PHE A 98 -15.48 -28.74 -5.04
CA PHE A 98 -15.48 -27.28 -5.03
C PHE A 98 -16.47 -26.70 -6.05
N LEU A 99 -16.96 -25.51 -5.74
CA LEU A 99 -17.68 -24.67 -6.69
C LEU A 99 -16.69 -23.97 -7.60
N ASP A 100 -17.04 -23.79 -8.86
CA ASP A 100 -16.27 -23.12 -9.89
C ASP A 100 -17.13 -21.99 -10.47
N PHE A 101 -16.66 -20.75 -10.34
CA PHE A 101 -17.38 -19.55 -10.75
C PHE A 101 -16.91 -19.06 -12.14
N PRO A 102 -17.68 -18.20 -12.85
CA PRO A 102 -17.29 -17.75 -14.17
C PRO A 102 -16.09 -16.79 -14.16
N GLY A 103 -14.89 -17.31 -14.40
CA GLY A 103 -13.70 -16.49 -14.59
C GLY A 103 -12.39 -17.27 -14.57
N ASP A 104 -11.30 -16.53 -14.40
CA ASP A 104 -9.97 -17.04 -14.04
C ASP A 104 -9.53 -16.19 -12.84
N PRO A 105 -9.49 -16.70 -11.61
CA PRO A 105 -9.18 -15.89 -10.43
C PRO A 105 -7.72 -15.42 -10.41
N LEU A 106 -6.83 -16.04 -11.19
CA LEU A 106 -5.45 -15.55 -11.36
C LEU A 106 -5.38 -14.38 -12.35
N ARG A 107 -6.40 -14.21 -13.20
CA ARG A 107 -6.53 -13.12 -14.18
C ARG A 107 -7.98 -12.61 -14.25
N PRO A 108 -8.52 -12.08 -13.14
CA PRO A 108 -9.96 -11.86 -13.00
C PRO A 108 -10.51 -10.79 -13.94
N GLY A 109 -9.68 -9.81 -14.33
CA GLY A 109 -10.13 -8.69 -15.16
C GLY A 109 -11.37 -8.03 -14.55
N CYS A 110 -12.44 -7.93 -15.33
CA CYS A 110 -13.77 -7.49 -14.85
C CYS A 110 -14.77 -8.64 -14.68
N ALA A 111 -14.38 -9.90 -14.90
CA ALA A 111 -15.34 -11.01 -15.08
C ALA A 111 -16.23 -11.22 -13.85
N TYR A 112 -15.62 -11.36 -12.67
CA TYR A 112 -16.35 -11.55 -11.41
C TYR A 112 -17.16 -10.31 -11.02
N ALA A 113 -16.62 -9.11 -11.25
CA ALA A 113 -17.31 -7.85 -10.92
C ALA A 113 -18.59 -7.68 -11.76
N GLU A 114 -18.50 -7.91 -13.07
CA GLU A 114 -19.65 -7.86 -13.96
C GLU A 114 -20.67 -8.95 -13.64
N TRP A 115 -20.21 -10.16 -13.29
CA TRP A 115 -21.09 -11.25 -12.90
C TRP A 115 -21.81 -10.97 -11.58
N SER A 116 -21.08 -10.51 -10.56
CA SER A 116 -21.63 -10.03 -9.28
C SER A 116 -22.69 -8.96 -9.51
N ALA A 117 -22.41 -7.95 -10.35
CA ALA A 117 -23.36 -6.89 -10.65
C ALA A 117 -24.64 -7.42 -11.33
N ARG A 118 -24.54 -8.43 -12.21
CA ARG A 118 -25.72 -9.07 -12.83
C ARG A 118 -26.58 -9.81 -11.82
N ILE A 119 -25.98 -10.60 -10.93
CA ILE A 119 -26.71 -11.31 -9.87
C ILE A 119 -27.39 -10.29 -8.94
N ASN A 120 -26.63 -9.33 -8.46
CA ASN A 120 -27.06 -8.36 -7.45
C ASN A 120 -28.02 -7.28 -8.00
N ALA A 121 -28.19 -7.17 -9.32
CA ALA A 121 -29.23 -6.33 -9.92
C ALA A 121 -30.64 -6.93 -9.73
N VAL A 122 -30.73 -8.26 -9.56
CA VAL A 122 -32.01 -8.99 -9.44
C VAL A 122 -32.23 -9.48 -8.01
N HIS A 123 -31.15 -9.81 -7.30
CA HIS A 123 -31.19 -10.32 -5.95
C HIS A 123 -30.71 -9.27 -4.93
N PRO A 124 -31.45 -9.03 -3.85
CA PRO A 124 -31.02 -8.07 -2.83
C PRO A 124 -29.79 -8.58 -2.08
N ALA A 125 -28.94 -7.66 -1.63
CA ALA A 125 -27.84 -8.00 -0.74
C ALA A 125 -28.37 -8.77 0.48
N THR A 126 -27.72 -9.88 0.84
CA THR A 126 -28.21 -10.81 1.87
C THR A 126 -27.10 -11.17 2.84
N VAL A 127 -27.45 -11.28 4.12
CA VAL A 127 -26.59 -11.81 5.20
C VAL A 127 -27.32 -12.95 5.91
N TYR A 128 -26.60 -13.99 6.31
CA TYR A 128 -27.18 -15.13 7.01
C TYR A 128 -27.02 -14.99 8.52
N ALA A 129 -28.13 -15.01 9.26
CA ALA A 129 -28.10 -14.87 10.71
C ALA A 129 -28.23 -16.22 11.40
N HIS A 130 -27.28 -16.56 12.27
CA HIS A 130 -27.26 -17.80 13.03
C HIS A 130 -27.13 -17.49 14.53
N VAL A 131 -28.00 -18.06 15.35
CA VAL A 131 -27.94 -17.95 16.81
C VAL A 131 -27.44 -19.26 17.38
N ALA A 132 -26.35 -19.19 18.15
CA ALA A 132 -25.68 -20.36 18.70
C ALA A 132 -25.41 -20.21 20.20
N ALA A 133 -25.64 -21.29 20.94
CA ALA A 133 -25.17 -21.46 22.30
C ALA A 133 -23.82 -22.20 22.29
N ASP A 134 -22.98 -21.92 23.27
CA ASP A 134 -21.71 -22.63 23.48
C ASP A 134 -21.76 -23.37 24.82
N PRO A 135 -21.69 -24.72 24.83
CA PRO A 135 -21.76 -25.50 26.07
C PRO A 135 -20.69 -25.13 27.11
N ALA A 136 -19.54 -24.60 26.68
CA ALA A 136 -18.48 -24.15 27.60
C ALA A 136 -18.82 -22.82 28.30
N PHE A 137 -19.81 -22.08 27.82
CA PHE A 137 -20.23 -20.78 28.32
C PHE A 137 -21.74 -20.76 28.59
N PRO A 138 -22.22 -21.56 29.58
CA PRO A 138 -23.64 -21.58 29.91
C PRO A 138 -24.12 -20.19 30.31
N GLY A 139 -25.30 -19.81 29.83
CA GLY A 139 -25.89 -18.50 30.10
C GLY A 139 -25.43 -17.38 29.15
N ARG A 140 -24.64 -17.70 28.11
CA ARG A 140 -24.29 -16.78 27.03
C ARG A 140 -24.79 -17.29 25.69
N LEU A 141 -25.07 -16.37 24.78
CA LEU A 141 -25.47 -16.65 23.41
C LEU A 141 -24.65 -15.81 22.43
N SER A 142 -24.45 -16.39 21.24
CA SER A 142 -23.85 -15.75 20.09
C SER A 142 -24.92 -15.52 19.02
N LEU A 143 -24.95 -14.32 18.45
CA LEU A 143 -25.67 -14.01 17.21
C LEU A 143 -24.64 -13.65 16.14
N GLU A 144 -24.60 -14.43 15.08
CA GLU A 144 -23.64 -14.31 14.00
C GLU A 144 -24.34 -13.85 12.73
N TYR A 145 -23.73 -12.92 12.01
CA TYR A 145 -24.10 -12.59 10.65
C TYR A 145 -22.97 -13.00 9.72
N TRP A 146 -23.28 -13.85 8.75
CA TRP A 146 -22.35 -14.33 7.73
C TRP A 146 -22.59 -13.64 6.40
N PHE A 147 -21.52 -13.14 5.81
CA PHE A 147 -21.49 -12.40 4.54
C PHE A 147 -20.79 -13.29 3.52
N PHE A 148 -21.48 -13.56 2.41
CA PHE A 148 -20.88 -14.24 1.27
C PHE A 148 -20.56 -13.23 0.18
N TYR A 149 -19.34 -13.26 -0.34
CA TYR A 149 -18.95 -12.52 -1.54
C TYR A 149 -18.55 -13.50 -2.62
N VAL A 150 -18.87 -13.20 -3.88
CA VAL A 150 -18.57 -14.14 -4.98
C VAL A 150 -17.08 -14.23 -5.31
N PHE A 151 -16.28 -13.24 -4.91
CA PHE A 151 -14.87 -13.17 -5.24
C PHE A 151 -14.13 -12.30 -4.24
N ASN A 152 -12.93 -12.71 -3.83
CA ASN A 152 -11.98 -11.93 -3.04
C ASN A 152 -10.89 -11.38 -3.97
N ASP A 153 -10.87 -10.08 -4.24
CA ASP A 153 -9.86 -9.41 -5.07
C ASP A 153 -8.79 -8.73 -4.20
N TYR A 154 -8.10 -9.53 -3.39
CA TYR A 154 -7.01 -9.09 -2.53
C TYR A 154 -5.69 -9.80 -2.82
N ASN A 155 -4.68 -9.57 -1.97
CA ASN A 155 -3.34 -10.15 -2.10
C ASN A 155 -3.34 -11.69 -2.14
N ASN A 156 -4.37 -12.33 -1.62
CA ASN A 156 -4.62 -13.78 -1.64
C ASN A 156 -5.86 -14.10 -2.47
N THR A 157 -6.02 -13.47 -3.64
CA THR A 157 -7.24 -13.55 -4.43
C THR A 157 -7.79 -14.97 -4.63
N HIS A 158 -9.10 -15.13 -4.49
CA HIS A 158 -9.77 -16.41 -4.69
C HIS A 158 -11.25 -16.23 -4.99
N GLU A 159 -11.82 -17.22 -5.64
CA GLU A 159 -13.27 -17.34 -5.77
C GLU A 159 -13.92 -17.58 -4.41
N GLY A 160 -15.08 -16.96 -4.22
CA GLY A 160 -15.86 -17.01 -2.99
C GLY A 160 -15.18 -16.38 -1.78
N ASP A 161 -15.96 -15.78 -0.89
CA ASP A 161 -15.45 -15.27 0.37
C ASP A 161 -16.50 -15.35 1.46
N TRP A 162 -16.09 -15.73 2.66
CA TRP A 162 -16.98 -15.87 3.81
C TRP A 162 -16.43 -15.08 4.99
N GLU A 163 -17.13 -14.00 5.32
CA GLU A 163 -16.82 -13.13 6.44
C GLU A 163 -17.97 -13.16 7.46
N SER A 164 -17.71 -12.75 8.70
CA SER A 164 -18.74 -12.66 9.73
C SER A 164 -18.55 -11.53 10.74
N ILE A 165 -19.67 -11.09 11.31
CA ILE A 165 -19.67 -10.35 12.57
C ILE A 165 -20.44 -11.15 13.61
N ARG A 166 -20.04 -11.03 14.87
CA ARG A 166 -20.62 -11.80 15.98
C ARG A 166 -20.94 -10.89 17.15
N LEU A 167 -22.17 -10.94 17.63
CA LEU A 167 -22.64 -10.25 18.82
C LEU A 167 -22.76 -11.29 19.95
N VAL A 168 -22.22 -10.96 21.12
CA VAL A 168 -22.27 -11.82 22.30
C VAL A 168 -23.23 -11.25 23.32
N PHE A 169 -24.10 -12.09 23.88
CA PHE A 169 -25.08 -11.73 24.89
C PHE A 169 -24.86 -12.52 26.17
N ASP A 170 -25.03 -11.87 27.31
CA ASP A 170 -25.15 -12.54 28.61
C ASP A 170 -26.60 -12.97 28.84
N ALA A 171 -27.06 -13.90 28.01
CA ALA A 171 -28.39 -14.48 28.05
C ALA A 171 -28.35 -15.95 27.63
N ALA A 172 -29.11 -16.80 28.31
CA ALA A 172 -29.18 -18.24 28.00
C ALA A 172 -30.08 -18.59 26.81
N THR A 173 -31.03 -17.71 26.46
CA THR A 173 -32.03 -17.95 25.42
C THR A 173 -32.25 -16.71 24.55
N PRO A 174 -32.66 -16.85 23.27
CA PRO A 174 -32.90 -15.70 22.40
C PRO A 174 -33.96 -14.75 22.96
N ALA A 175 -35.00 -15.28 23.61
CA ALA A 175 -36.02 -14.49 24.27
C ALA A 175 -35.47 -13.65 25.43
N ALA A 176 -34.49 -14.16 26.18
CA ALA A 176 -33.79 -13.38 27.20
C ALA A 176 -32.84 -12.34 26.57
N ALA A 177 -32.15 -12.70 25.48
CA ALA A 177 -31.28 -11.79 24.74
C ALA A 177 -32.04 -10.56 24.20
N LEU A 178 -33.29 -10.72 23.76
CA LEU A 178 -34.16 -9.62 23.33
C LEU A 178 -34.44 -8.56 24.41
N ARG A 179 -34.25 -8.89 25.70
CA ARG A 179 -34.47 -7.96 26.82
C ARG A 179 -33.20 -7.29 27.32
N THR A 180 -32.06 -7.57 26.68
CA THR A 180 -30.77 -6.98 27.02
C THR A 180 -30.06 -6.49 25.76
N THR A 181 -28.90 -5.89 25.94
CA THR A 181 -27.99 -5.53 24.86
C THR A 181 -26.85 -6.54 24.77
N PRO A 182 -26.14 -6.62 23.63
CA PRO A 182 -24.89 -7.36 23.53
C PRO A 182 -23.88 -6.82 24.55
N THR A 183 -22.94 -7.66 24.97
CA THR A 183 -21.79 -7.28 25.79
C THR A 183 -20.57 -6.96 24.94
N ALA A 184 -20.42 -7.65 23.81
CA ALA A 184 -19.34 -7.42 22.86
C ALA A 184 -19.78 -7.75 21.43
N VAL A 185 -19.04 -7.19 20.47
CA VAL A 185 -19.12 -7.49 19.05
C VAL A 185 -17.73 -7.83 18.56
N GLY A 186 -17.60 -8.83 17.69
CA GLY A 186 -16.36 -9.21 17.03
C GLY A 186 -16.53 -9.16 15.52
N TYR A 187 -15.59 -8.54 14.82
CA TYR A 187 -15.58 -8.41 13.36
C TYR A 187 -14.46 -9.26 12.77
N SER A 188 -14.79 -10.20 11.89
CA SER A 188 -13.82 -11.09 11.23
C SER A 188 -12.83 -10.33 10.36
N GLN A 189 -11.57 -10.74 10.39
CA GLN A 189 -10.47 -10.14 9.64
C GLN A 189 -9.47 -11.24 9.30
N HIS A 190 -9.47 -11.70 8.06
CA HIS A 190 -8.52 -12.72 7.58
C HIS A 190 -8.53 -13.97 8.49
N GLY A 191 -7.45 -14.19 9.26
CA GLY A 191 -7.29 -15.33 10.15
C GLY A 191 -7.73 -15.10 11.59
N GLY A 192 -8.32 -13.95 11.92
CA GLY A 192 -8.78 -13.61 13.28
C GLY A 192 -9.94 -12.63 13.28
N ALA A 193 -10.12 -11.91 14.38
CA ALA A 193 -11.16 -10.88 14.50
C ALA A 193 -10.75 -9.78 15.48
N GLU A 194 -11.43 -8.63 15.39
CA GLU A 194 -11.27 -7.52 16.33
C GLU A 194 -12.53 -7.35 17.18
N ARG A 195 -12.35 -7.23 18.49
CA ARG A 195 -13.40 -7.02 19.50
C ARG A 195 -13.68 -5.54 19.72
N ALA A 196 -14.94 -5.21 19.90
CA ALA A 196 -15.41 -4.01 20.59
C ALA A 196 -16.39 -4.42 21.69
N ARG A 197 -16.31 -3.82 22.87
CA ARG A 197 -17.42 -3.89 23.83
C ARG A 197 -18.59 -3.07 23.31
N TRP A 198 -19.80 -3.48 23.68
CA TRP A 198 -20.98 -2.68 23.33
C TRP A 198 -20.88 -1.29 23.98
N GLY A 199 -20.98 -0.24 23.17
CA GLY A 199 -20.78 1.15 23.60
C GLY A 199 -19.34 1.67 23.54
N ASP A 200 -18.36 0.87 23.11
CA ASP A 200 -17.00 1.36 22.84
C ASP A 200 -17.01 2.46 21.78
N ALA A 201 -16.15 3.46 21.93
CA ALA A 201 -16.11 4.63 21.04
C ALA A 201 -15.79 4.30 19.56
N LYS A 202 -15.21 3.13 19.29
CA LYS A 202 -14.94 2.64 17.93
C LYS A 202 -16.14 1.91 17.31
N LEU A 203 -17.09 1.43 18.12
CA LEU A 203 -18.27 0.73 17.63
C LEU A 203 -19.35 1.76 17.29
N GLU A 204 -19.59 1.95 16.01
CA GLU A 204 -20.72 2.74 15.53
C GLU A 204 -21.98 1.87 15.49
N VAL A 205 -23.05 2.34 16.13
CA VAL A 205 -24.36 1.67 16.15
C VAL A 205 -25.44 2.65 15.70
N VAL A 206 -26.14 2.31 14.62
CA VAL A 206 -27.27 3.07 14.08
C VAL A 206 -28.55 2.64 14.79
N ASP A 207 -29.42 3.59 15.09
CA ASP A 207 -30.71 3.38 15.77
C ASP A 207 -30.62 2.62 17.11
N GLY A 208 -29.43 2.57 17.71
CA GLY A 208 -29.16 1.89 18.98
C GLY A 208 -29.07 0.36 18.91
N THR A 209 -29.30 -0.27 17.75
CA THR A 209 -29.24 -1.74 17.59
C THR A 209 -28.49 -2.23 16.35
N HIS A 210 -28.22 -1.40 15.34
CA HIS A 210 -27.62 -1.84 14.08
C HIS A 210 -26.11 -1.54 14.06
N PRO A 211 -25.22 -2.52 14.31
CA PRO A 211 -23.78 -2.30 14.23
C PRO A 211 -23.38 -1.96 12.80
N VAL A 212 -22.56 -0.92 12.64
CA VAL A 212 -22.01 -0.52 11.33
C VAL A 212 -20.73 -1.29 11.06
N VAL A 213 -20.67 -1.91 9.88
CA VAL A 213 -19.55 -2.71 9.40
C VAL A 213 -18.94 -2.02 8.19
N TYR A 214 -17.61 -1.93 8.17
CA TYR A 214 -16.83 -1.44 7.02
C TYR A 214 -16.00 -2.61 6.46
N PRO A 215 -16.55 -3.41 5.53
CA PRO A 215 -15.75 -4.40 4.80
C PRO A 215 -14.66 -3.70 3.99
N ALA A 216 -13.43 -4.18 4.09
CA ALA A 216 -12.31 -3.65 3.33
C ALA A 216 -12.40 -4.05 1.85
N ALA A 217 -12.01 -3.14 0.94
CA ALA A 217 -12.08 -3.41 -0.48
C ALA A 217 -11.27 -4.65 -0.89
N GLY A 218 -11.92 -5.56 -1.61
CA GLY A 218 -11.32 -6.77 -2.16
C GLY A 218 -11.18 -7.90 -1.14
N SER A 219 -10.71 -7.63 0.08
CA SER A 219 -10.50 -8.65 1.12
C SER A 219 -11.72 -8.93 1.98
N HIS A 220 -12.69 -8.01 2.00
CA HIS A 220 -13.90 -8.04 2.82
C HIS A 220 -13.68 -8.10 4.33
N ALA A 221 -12.44 -8.02 4.81
CA ALA A 221 -12.13 -8.01 6.23
C ALA A 221 -12.92 -6.89 6.94
N ASN A 222 -13.73 -7.26 7.93
CA ASN A 222 -14.67 -6.36 8.59
C ASN A 222 -13.95 -5.43 9.56
N LYS A 223 -14.12 -4.11 9.38
CA LYS A 223 -13.51 -3.07 10.22
C LYS A 223 -14.55 -2.20 10.92
N TYR A 224 -14.13 -1.59 12.03
CA TYR A 224 -14.96 -0.68 12.83
C TYR A 224 -15.04 0.76 12.30
N GLY A 225 -14.20 1.13 11.32
CA GLY A 225 -14.17 2.51 10.84
C GLY A 225 -13.47 2.70 9.52
N ARG A 226 -13.44 3.97 9.09
CA ARG A 226 -12.88 4.44 7.82
C ARG A 226 -11.39 4.70 7.95
N ARG A 227 -10.55 3.70 7.72
CA ARG A 227 -9.09 3.79 7.86
C ARG A 227 -8.42 2.89 6.83
N LEU A 228 -7.12 3.12 6.66
CA LEU A 228 -6.25 2.12 6.05
C LEU A 228 -5.67 1.26 7.19
N TYR A 229 -5.92 -0.04 7.15
CA TYR A 229 -5.46 -1.00 8.17
C TYR A 229 -4.26 -1.77 7.64
N LEU A 230 -3.27 -1.99 8.50
CA LEU A 230 -2.05 -2.69 8.18
C LEU A 230 -2.18 -4.17 8.57
N GLY A 231 -2.23 -5.06 7.58
CA GLY A 231 -2.26 -6.50 7.77
C GLY A 231 -0.86 -7.09 7.98
N ARG A 232 -0.66 -7.72 9.14
CA ARG A 232 0.44 -8.65 9.42
C ARG A 232 -0.04 -9.80 10.33
N GLY A 233 0.42 -11.02 10.06
CA GLY A 233 0.04 -12.20 10.86
C GLY A 233 -1.44 -12.51 10.75
N SER A 234 -2.18 -12.54 11.87
CA SER A 234 -3.62 -12.81 11.88
C SER A 234 -4.47 -11.66 11.31
N GLU A 235 -3.92 -10.45 11.18
CA GLU A 235 -4.54 -9.31 10.48
C GLU A 235 -4.44 -9.40 8.95
N GLY A 236 -3.93 -10.52 8.41
CA GLY A 236 -3.67 -10.68 6.97
C GLY A 236 -2.25 -10.23 6.58
N LEU A 237 -2.00 -10.11 5.27
CA LEU A 237 -0.74 -9.57 4.73
C LEU A 237 -1.05 -8.48 3.69
N GLY A 238 -0.65 -7.25 3.97
CA GLY A 238 -0.89 -6.11 3.09
C GLY A 238 -1.62 -4.98 3.81
N CYS A 239 -2.47 -4.25 3.08
CA CYS A 239 -3.24 -3.16 3.68
C CYS A 239 -4.70 -3.22 3.22
N ASP A 240 -5.59 -3.33 4.20
CA ASP A 240 -7.04 -3.32 4.02
C ASP A 240 -7.54 -1.87 4.00
N ASP A 241 -8.25 -1.48 2.95
CA ASP A 241 -8.74 -0.12 2.77
C ASP A 241 -10.26 -0.03 3.02
N THR A 242 -10.67 0.92 3.87
CA THR A 242 -12.08 1.29 4.11
C THR A 242 -12.30 2.81 4.08
N THR A 243 -11.35 3.56 3.50
CA THR A 243 -11.25 5.02 3.70
C THR A 243 -12.38 5.82 3.03
N SER A 244 -12.92 5.30 1.93
CA SER A 244 -13.88 6.01 1.07
C SER A 244 -15.21 5.27 0.94
N PRO A 245 -16.00 5.05 2.01
CA PRO A 245 -17.23 4.26 1.93
C PRO A 245 -18.32 4.93 1.09
N ARG A 246 -19.13 4.11 0.42
CA ARG A 246 -20.39 4.48 -0.26
C ARG A 246 -21.50 4.76 0.75
N ALA A 247 -22.66 5.11 0.20
CA ALA A 247 -23.92 5.12 0.92
C ALA A 247 -24.18 3.78 1.65
N GLU A 248 -24.89 3.89 2.75
CA GLU A 248 -25.26 2.78 3.62
C GLU A 248 -26.08 1.71 2.88
N LEU A 249 -25.66 0.45 3.03
CA LEU A 249 -26.35 -0.75 2.55
C LEU A 249 -26.97 -1.49 3.74
N ARG A 250 -28.28 -1.76 3.66
CA ARG A 250 -29.02 -2.58 4.64
C ARG A 250 -29.37 -3.94 4.00
N PRO A 251 -28.57 -4.99 4.24
CA PRO A 251 -28.83 -6.30 3.64
C PRO A 251 -30.09 -6.94 4.25
N ARG A 252 -30.74 -7.79 3.47
CA ARG A 252 -31.79 -8.69 3.94
C ARG A 252 -31.18 -9.73 4.89
N VAL A 253 -31.83 -9.94 6.03
CA VAL A 253 -31.44 -11.00 6.98
C VAL A 253 -32.11 -12.31 6.58
N ALA A 254 -31.31 -13.30 6.16
CA ALA A 254 -31.74 -14.68 5.98
C ALA A 254 -31.48 -15.45 7.28
N TYR A 255 -32.51 -15.62 8.11
CA TYR A 255 -32.39 -16.33 9.37
C TYR A 255 -32.19 -17.84 9.17
N VAL A 256 -31.19 -18.39 9.85
CA VAL A 256 -30.82 -19.81 9.87
C VAL A 256 -31.32 -20.42 11.19
N PRO A 257 -32.24 -21.42 11.14
CA PRO A 257 -32.74 -22.09 12.34
C PRO A 257 -31.63 -22.66 13.22
N MET A 258 -31.85 -22.67 14.54
CA MET A 258 -30.82 -23.11 15.49
C MET A 258 -30.58 -24.62 15.41
N ALA A 259 -31.62 -25.40 15.18
CA ALA A 259 -31.52 -26.85 15.12
C ALA A 259 -30.94 -27.33 13.78
N ARG A 260 -29.92 -28.21 13.84
CA ARG A 260 -29.23 -28.71 12.63
C ARG A 260 -30.13 -29.35 11.59
N ALA A 261 -31.08 -30.16 12.03
CA ALA A 261 -32.02 -30.80 11.12
C ALA A 261 -32.88 -29.76 10.37
N ASP A 262 -33.21 -28.65 11.01
CA ASP A 262 -34.08 -27.63 10.44
C ASP A 262 -33.30 -26.66 9.55
N TYR A 263 -32.09 -26.24 9.95
CA TYR A 263 -31.26 -25.44 9.05
C TYR A 263 -30.88 -26.21 7.79
N LEU A 264 -30.59 -27.53 7.85
CA LEU A 264 -30.26 -28.31 6.65
C LEU A 264 -31.47 -28.54 5.76
N ARG A 265 -32.69 -28.49 6.31
CA ARG A 265 -33.93 -28.57 5.54
C ARG A 265 -34.18 -27.27 4.78
N GLN A 266 -33.89 -26.13 5.41
CA GLN A 266 -34.12 -24.81 4.84
C GLN A 266 -32.97 -24.32 3.93
N TYR A 267 -31.73 -24.62 4.30
CA TYR A 267 -30.50 -24.24 3.61
C TYR A 267 -29.60 -25.47 3.41
N PRO A 268 -29.92 -26.38 2.48
CA PRO A 268 -29.19 -27.64 2.32
C PRO A 268 -27.71 -27.46 1.97
N TRP A 269 -27.32 -26.33 1.37
CA TRP A 269 -25.93 -26.00 1.07
C TRP A 269 -25.06 -25.85 2.33
N LEU A 270 -25.63 -25.62 3.52
CA LEU A 270 -24.89 -25.60 4.79
C LEU A 270 -24.32 -26.98 5.16
N ALA A 271 -24.72 -28.06 4.48
CA ALA A 271 -24.05 -29.36 4.61
C ALA A 271 -22.79 -29.48 3.76
N PHE A 272 -22.47 -28.51 2.89
CA PHE A 272 -21.34 -28.62 1.98
C PHE A 272 -19.99 -28.54 2.71
N GLU A 273 -19.18 -29.57 2.56
CA GLU A 273 -17.83 -29.66 3.16
C GLU A 273 -16.71 -29.37 2.13
N GLY A 274 -17.08 -28.87 0.96
CA GLY A 274 -16.16 -28.50 -0.10
C GLY A 274 -15.72 -27.03 -0.03
N ARG A 275 -15.12 -26.57 -1.12
CA ARG A 275 -14.68 -25.18 -1.29
C ARG A 275 -15.69 -24.34 -2.04
N TRP A 276 -15.88 -23.13 -1.57
CA TRP A 276 -16.69 -22.10 -2.20
C TRP A 276 -15.81 -21.31 -3.15
N GLY A 277 -15.57 -21.85 -4.35
CA GLY A 277 -14.63 -21.30 -5.32
C GLY A 277 -13.56 -22.30 -5.73
N GLU A 278 -12.94 -22.05 -6.87
CA GLU A 278 -12.08 -23.02 -7.52
C GLU A 278 -10.86 -23.43 -6.69
N ARG A 279 -10.37 -24.64 -6.99
CA ARG A 279 -9.23 -25.19 -6.27
C ARG A 279 -7.90 -24.69 -6.83
N GLN A 280 -7.21 -23.88 -6.05
CA GLN A 280 -5.91 -23.30 -6.40
C GLN A 280 -4.79 -23.70 -5.43
N ARG A 281 -3.58 -23.19 -5.64
CA ARG A 281 -2.44 -23.47 -4.76
C ARG A 281 -2.42 -22.49 -3.58
N SER A 282 -2.21 -23.04 -2.39
CA SER A 282 -1.91 -22.26 -1.17
C SER A 282 -3.03 -21.28 -0.81
N PHE A 283 -2.73 -19.99 -0.67
CA PHE A 283 -3.65 -18.95 -0.20
C PHE A 283 -4.61 -18.43 -1.28
N PHE A 284 -4.53 -18.91 -2.52
CA PHE A 284 -5.46 -18.57 -3.62
C PHE A 284 -6.65 -19.54 -3.70
N ASP A 285 -6.75 -20.51 -2.80
CA ASP A 285 -7.75 -21.57 -2.80
C ASP A 285 -9.08 -21.08 -2.22
N GLY A 286 -10.21 -21.40 -2.87
CA GLY A 286 -11.54 -20.99 -2.38
C GLY A 286 -11.79 -21.42 -0.92
N PRO A 287 -12.45 -20.58 -0.10
CA PRO A 287 -12.64 -20.86 1.31
C PRO A 287 -13.63 -22.00 1.54
N THR A 288 -13.58 -22.60 2.73
CA THR A 288 -14.67 -23.46 3.21
C THR A 288 -15.84 -22.62 3.74
N GLY A 289 -17.03 -23.20 3.76
CA GLY A 289 -18.24 -22.53 4.24
C GLY A 289 -18.30 -22.33 5.77
N PRO A 290 -19.32 -21.62 6.28
CA PRO A 290 -19.51 -21.34 7.70
C PRO A 290 -19.52 -22.60 8.57
N ASN A 291 -20.22 -23.64 8.12
CA ASN A 291 -20.34 -24.95 8.78
C ASN A 291 -19.00 -25.63 9.12
N MET A 292 -17.93 -25.28 8.42
CA MET A 292 -16.58 -25.83 8.63
C MET A 292 -15.70 -24.95 9.53
N LYS A 293 -16.18 -23.79 9.97
CA LYS A 293 -15.43 -22.92 10.88
C LYS A 293 -15.66 -23.39 12.31
N TYR A 294 -14.60 -23.44 13.11
CA TYR A 294 -14.71 -23.76 14.54
C TYR A 294 -15.72 -22.82 15.24
N SER A 295 -15.70 -21.57 14.80
CA SER A 295 -16.56 -20.49 15.24
C SER A 295 -18.06 -20.73 15.00
N TRP A 296 -18.46 -21.58 14.05
CA TRP A 296 -19.86 -21.99 13.84
C TRP A 296 -20.38 -22.90 14.95
N THR A 297 -19.52 -23.77 15.48
CA THR A 297 -19.90 -24.77 16.50
C THR A 297 -19.57 -24.35 17.94
N ALA A 298 -18.53 -23.55 18.12
CA ALA A 298 -18.03 -23.10 19.42
C ALA A 298 -17.69 -21.60 19.37
N PRO A 299 -18.69 -20.74 19.11
CA PRO A 299 -18.49 -19.32 18.80
C PRO A 299 -17.83 -18.52 19.91
N LEU A 300 -18.06 -18.90 21.17
CA LEU A 300 -17.54 -18.17 22.33
C LEU A 300 -16.13 -18.64 22.68
N GLN A 301 -15.83 -19.94 22.55
CA GLN A 301 -14.45 -20.44 22.66
C GLN A 301 -13.54 -19.84 21.58
N ASP A 302 -14.03 -19.77 20.33
CA ASP A 302 -13.35 -19.09 19.23
C ASP A 302 -13.09 -17.62 19.54
N ALA A 303 -14.09 -16.91 20.07
CA ALA A 303 -13.98 -15.50 20.43
C ALA A 303 -12.90 -15.24 21.49
N GLU A 304 -12.85 -16.05 22.56
CA GLU A 304 -11.84 -15.89 23.63
C GLU A 304 -10.40 -16.16 23.16
N THR A 305 -10.22 -16.91 22.06
CA THR A 305 -8.89 -17.30 21.56
C THR A 305 -8.40 -16.46 20.39
N THR A 306 -9.30 -15.95 19.54
CA THR A 306 -8.94 -15.30 18.28
C THR A 306 -9.15 -13.79 18.28
N TRP A 307 -9.97 -13.26 19.18
CA TRP A 307 -10.31 -11.83 19.15
C TRP A 307 -9.22 -10.98 19.77
N ARG A 308 -8.75 -10.01 18.98
CA ARG A 308 -7.85 -8.96 19.44
C ARG A 308 -8.64 -7.72 19.85
N ASP A 309 -8.07 -6.92 20.73
CA ASP A 309 -8.73 -5.68 21.17
C ASP A 309 -8.61 -4.54 20.17
N ASP A 310 -7.60 -4.54 19.31
CA ASP A 310 -7.39 -3.45 18.34
C ASP A 310 -6.74 -3.97 17.06
N SER A 311 -7.02 -3.30 15.94
CA SER A 311 -6.30 -3.49 14.68
C SER A 311 -5.29 -2.39 14.42
N THR A 312 -4.23 -2.77 13.73
CA THR A 312 -3.15 -1.87 13.39
C THR A 312 -3.59 -0.95 12.25
N THR A 313 -3.56 0.36 12.46
CA THR A 313 -3.87 1.34 11.40
C THR A 313 -2.60 1.93 10.82
N VAL A 314 -2.62 2.19 9.50
CA VAL A 314 -1.59 2.99 8.85
C VAL A 314 -1.76 4.43 9.34
N PRO A 315 -0.72 5.05 9.94
CA PRO A 315 -0.82 6.41 10.43
C PRO A 315 -1.18 7.37 9.29
N ALA A 316 -2.17 8.24 9.52
CA ALA A 316 -2.45 9.33 8.60
C ALA A 316 -1.25 10.29 8.56
N GLY A 317 -0.89 10.76 7.37
CA GLY A 317 0.23 11.69 7.17
C GLY A 317 1.53 11.02 6.72
N THR A 318 2.22 11.68 5.80
CA THR A 318 3.55 11.28 5.36
C THR A 318 4.60 11.92 6.27
N LEU A 319 5.36 11.07 6.95
CA LEU A 319 6.65 11.46 7.51
C LEU A 319 7.64 11.84 6.39
N LEU A 320 8.77 12.48 6.73
CA LEU A 320 9.76 12.85 5.70
C LEU A 320 10.40 11.64 5.04
N GLY A 321 10.44 11.72 3.72
CA GLY A 321 10.85 10.61 2.88
C GLY A 321 9.66 9.70 2.55
N PRO A 322 9.88 8.62 1.79
CA PRO A 322 8.79 7.71 1.46
C PRO A 322 8.29 6.99 2.73
N SER A 323 6.97 7.01 2.96
CA SER A 323 6.33 6.29 4.07
C SER A 323 6.63 4.79 3.97
N SER A 324 7.17 4.19 5.05
CA SER A 324 7.51 2.77 5.04
C SER A 324 6.27 1.88 5.06
N THR A 325 5.21 2.30 5.75
CA THR A 325 3.92 1.59 5.72
C THR A 325 3.31 1.63 4.32
N ASN A 326 3.34 2.77 3.62
CA ASN A 326 2.79 2.85 2.26
C ASN A 326 3.66 2.07 1.27
N ALA A 327 4.98 2.12 1.43
CA ALA A 327 5.91 1.32 0.65
C ALA A 327 5.69 -0.18 0.90
N PHE A 328 5.41 -0.58 2.14
CA PHE A 328 5.01 -1.96 2.48
C PHE A 328 3.73 -2.35 1.77
N CYS A 329 2.64 -1.58 1.91
CA CYS A 329 1.36 -1.86 1.22
C CYS A 329 1.56 -2.04 -0.29
N THR A 330 2.30 -1.11 -0.91
CA THR A 330 2.58 -1.13 -2.35
C THR A 330 3.44 -2.32 -2.76
N ALA A 331 4.48 -2.64 -1.98
CA ALA A 331 5.39 -3.75 -2.25
C ALA A 331 4.67 -5.10 -2.13
N VAL A 332 3.82 -5.28 -1.11
CA VAL A 332 3.01 -6.49 -0.94
C VAL A 332 2.01 -6.62 -2.09
N ALA A 333 1.23 -5.58 -2.40
CA ALA A 333 0.27 -5.62 -3.51
C ALA A 333 0.95 -5.95 -4.85
N THR A 334 2.08 -5.29 -5.15
CA THR A 334 2.85 -5.55 -6.38
C THR A 334 3.44 -6.97 -6.39
N GLY A 335 3.98 -7.41 -5.26
CA GLY A 335 4.57 -8.74 -5.11
C GLY A 335 3.54 -9.85 -5.25
N SER A 336 2.38 -9.70 -4.62
CA SER A 336 1.25 -10.62 -4.72
C SER A 336 0.73 -10.71 -6.15
N ASN A 337 0.58 -9.59 -6.85
CA ASN A 337 0.21 -9.58 -8.28
C ASN A 337 1.24 -10.32 -9.14
N LEU A 338 2.54 -10.09 -8.91
CA LEU A 338 3.60 -10.81 -9.62
C LEU A 338 3.55 -12.32 -9.36
N VAL A 339 3.36 -12.75 -8.11
CA VAL A 339 3.24 -14.16 -7.75
C VAL A 339 1.99 -14.79 -8.39
N ARG A 340 0.85 -14.09 -8.34
CA ARG A 340 -0.41 -14.51 -8.96
C ARG A 340 -0.25 -14.72 -10.47
N GLU A 341 0.24 -13.71 -11.19
CA GLU A 341 0.40 -13.78 -12.66
C GLU A 341 1.38 -14.86 -13.12
N THR A 342 2.30 -15.26 -12.22
CA THR A 342 3.33 -16.26 -12.49
C THR A 342 3.09 -17.60 -11.81
N LEU A 343 1.92 -17.81 -11.17
CA LEU A 343 1.64 -19.02 -10.38
C LEU A 343 1.71 -20.30 -11.24
N ASP A 344 1.19 -20.23 -12.47
CA ASP A 344 1.26 -21.32 -13.45
C ASP A 344 2.65 -21.46 -14.10
N ARG A 345 3.50 -20.44 -13.96
CA ARG A 345 4.79 -20.31 -14.63
C ARG A 345 5.87 -19.93 -13.61
N THR A 346 6.04 -20.75 -12.57
CA THR A 346 7.01 -20.49 -11.50
C THR A 346 8.46 -20.30 -12.00
N TRP A 347 8.82 -20.90 -13.14
CA TRP A 347 10.10 -20.67 -13.80
C TRP A 347 10.28 -19.22 -14.29
N LEU A 348 9.19 -18.56 -14.70
CA LEU A 348 9.20 -17.16 -15.12
C LEU A 348 9.45 -16.26 -13.91
N LEU A 349 8.82 -16.54 -12.76
CA LEU A 349 9.12 -15.84 -11.52
C LEU A 349 10.60 -16.01 -11.14
N GLY A 350 11.10 -17.23 -11.18
CA GLY A 350 12.52 -17.53 -10.95
C GLY A 350 13.44 -16.76 -11.90
N LEU A 351 13.09 -16.68 -13.18
CA LEU A 351 13.83 -15.92 -14.19
C LEU A 351 13.79 -14.42 -13.94
N VAL A 352 12.64 -13.85 -13.57
CA VAL A 352 12.51 -12.41 -13.22
C VAL A 352 13.36 -12.07 -12.00
N LEU A 353 13.31 -12.90 -10.95
CA LEU A 353 14.13 -12.71 -9.75
C LEU A 353 15.62 -12.86 -10.06
N ALA A 354 16.01 -13.92 -10.78
CA ALA A 354 17.40 -14.13 -11.19
C ALA A 354 17.92 -13.01 -12.08
N SER A 355 17.11 -12.51 -13.02
CA SER A 355 17.45 -11.38 -13.89
C SER A 355 17.62 -10.09 -13.07
N THR A 356 16.77 -9.85 -12.08
CA THR A 356 16.87 -8.69 -11.19
C THR A 356 18.17 -8.75 -10.38
N VAL A 357 18.48 -9.91 -9.77
CA VAL A 357 19.74 -10.12 -9.04
C VAL A 357 20.95 -9.97 -9.97
N ALA A 358 20.90 -10.54 -11.18
CA ALA A 358 21.96 -10.44 -12.17
C ALA A 358 22.17 -8.99 -12.64
N LEU A 359 21.12 -8.20 -12.81
CA LEU A 359 21.21 -6.78 -13.16
C LEU A 359 21.83 -5.95 -12.03
N ILE A 360 21.44 -6.20 -10.77
CA ILE A 360 22.03 -5.54 -9.60
C ILE A 360 23.52 -5.90 -9.50
N TRP A 361 23.85 -7.19 -9.62
CA TRP A 361 25.22 -7.67 -9.60
C TRP A 361 26.04 -7.13 -10.78
N PHE A 362 25.47 -7.08 -11.98
CA PHE A 362 26.11 -6.51 -13.16
C PHE A 362 26.39 -5.02 -12.96
N ALA A 363 25.42 -4.26 -12.46
CA ALA A 363 25.62 -2.85 -12.14
C ALA A 363 26.76 -2.70 -11.13
N ALA A 364 26.69 -3.42 -10.00
CA ALA A 364 27.68 -3.36 -8.92
C ALA A 364 29.08 -3.82 -9.34
N SER A 365 29.21 -4.77 -10.26
CA SER A 365 30.51 -5.26 -10.77
C SER A 365 31.10 -4.36 -11.86
N ARG A 366 30.28 -3.60 -12.59
CA ARG A 366 30.73 -2.67 -13.65
C ARG A 366 31.18 -1.30 -13.13
N THR A 367 31.54 -1.21 -11.85
CA THR A 367 32.12 0.00 -11.26
C THR A 367 33.33 -0.30 -10.40
N ARG A 368 34.15 0.73 -10.16
CA ARG A 368 35.21 0.68 -9.16
C ARG A 368 34.67 1.13 -7.81
N TRP A 369 35.09 0.45 -6.76
CA TRP A 369 34.76 0.76 -5.36
C TRP A 369 36.00 1.19 -4.54
N SER A 370 37.21 0.86 -5.01
CA SER A 370 38.49 1.24 -4.41
C SER A 370 38.90 2.68 -4.77
N ASP A 371 39.91 3.20 -4.09
CA ASP A 371 40.58 4.47 -4.40
C ASP A 371 39.66 5.69 -4.44
N ALA A 372 38.66 5.69 -3.55
CA ALA A 372 37.62 6.70 -3.47
C ALA A 372 37.95 7.78 -2.42
N ASN A 373 39.06 8.49 -2.61
CA ASN A 373 39.40 9.61 -1.72
C ASN A 373 38.38 10.77 -1.90
N PRO A 374 37.83 11.33 -0.79
CA PRO A 374 36.86 12.42 -0.87
C PRO A 374 37.39 13.69 -1.54
N LEU A 375 38.69 13.94 -1.41
CA LEU A 375 39.38 15.11 -1.95
C LEU A 375 40.59 14.67 -2.79
N PRO A 376 40.97 15.41 -3.85
CA PRO A 376 40.26 16.57 -4.41
C PRO A 376 38.89 16.20 -5.00
N ALA A 377 37.90 17.07 -4.81
CA ALA A 377 36.52 16.85 -5.21
C ALA A 377 36.36 16.85 -6.73
N ARG A 378 37.11 17.69 -7.45
CA ARG A 378 37.08 17.83 -8.92
C ARG A 378 37.93 16.78 -9.63
N THR A 379 37.57 15.52 -9.47
CA THR A 379 38.22 14.38 -10.15
C THR A 379 37.20 13.46 -10.79
N ARG A 380 37.62 12.79 -11.87
CA ARG A 380 36.79 11.80 -12.55
C ARG A 380 36.68 10.54 -11.70
N ARG A 381 35.45 10.11 -11.44
CA ARG A 381 35.14 8.97 -10.58
C ARG A 381 34.18 8.01 -11.28
N ALA A 382 34.38 6.72 -11.09
CA ALA A 382 33.33 5.76 -11.38
C ALA A 382 32.17 5.96 -10.38
N TRP A 383 30.95 5.56 -10.72
CA TRP A 383 29.79 5.84 -9.88
C TRP A 383 29.91 5.18 -8.48
N GLY A 384 30.46 3.97 -8.38
CA GLY A 384 30.77 3.32 -7.10
C GLY A 384 31.77 4.12 -6.26
N GLN A 385 32.79 4.72 -6.89
CA GLN A 385 33.73 5.62 -6.22
C GLN A 385 33.04 6.90 -5.72
N THR A 386 32.02 7.42 -6.42
CA THR A 386 31.25 8.57 -5.92
C THR A 386 30.48 8.24 -4.64
N VAL A 387 29.88 7.05 -4.56
CA VAL A 387 29.17 6.57 -3.36
C VAL A 387 30.15 6.35 -2.20
N VAL A 388 31.28 5.68 -2.44
CA VAL A 388 32.28 5.42 -1.39
C VAL A 388 32.94 6.72 -0.92
N ALA A 389 33.24 7.66 -1.83
CA ALA A 389 33.77 8.97 -1.48
C ALA A 389 32.79 9.78 -0.63
N ALA A 390 31.49 9.75 -0.98
CA ALA A 390 30.44 10.38 -0.18
C ALA A 390 30.33 9.76 1.22
N LEU A 391 30.32 8.42 1.34
CA LEU A 391 30.31 7.73 2.63
C LEU A 391 31.55 8.07 3.48
N ARG A 392 32.74 8.08 2.88
CA ARG A 392 33.99 8.45 3.57
C ARG A 392 33.96 9.91 4.03
N LEU A 393 33.46 10.83 3.20
CA LEU A 393 33.32 12.25 3.55
C LEU A 393 32.44 12.43 4.79
N VAL A 394 31.29 11.76 4.83
CA VAL A 394 30.34 11.82 5.94
C VAL A 394 30.94 11.19 7.21
N ARG A 395 31.59 10.02 7.09
CA ARG A 395 32.25 9.34 8.21
C ARG A 395 33.42 10.12 8.80
N GLN A 396 34.18 10.84 7.98
CA GLN A 396 35.28 11.69 8.46
C GLN A 396 34.78 12.94 9.19
N ARG A 397 33.50 13.33 8.99
CA ARG A 397 32.95 14.59 9.52
C ARG A 397 31.53 14.44 10.05
N PRO A 398 31.30 13.52 11.02
CA PRO A 398 29.97 13.17 11.46
C PRO A 398 29.20 14.39 12.02
N GLY A 399 29.86 15.26 12.79
CA GLY A 399 29.20 16.44 13.37
C GLY A 399 28.68 17.46 12.35
N LEU A 400 29.35 17.62 11.20
CA LEU A 400 28.88 18.52 10.13
C LEU A 400 27.62 17.97 9.48
N PHE A 401 27.66 16.70 9.07
CA PHE A 401 26.56 16.07 8.34
C PHE A 401 25.40 15.70 9.25
N ALA A 402 25.63 15.44 10.54
CA ALA A 402 24.56 15.29 11.54
C ALA A 402 23.75 16.58 11.67
N ARG A 403 24.38 17.76 11.63
CA ARG A 403 23.64 19.05 11.62
C ARG A 403 22.81 19.25 10.35
N PHE A 404 23.31 18.80 9.19
CA PHE A 404 22.53 18.80 7.95
C PHE A 404 21.34 17.84 8.02
N ALA A 405 21.53 16.64 8.58
CA ALA A 405 20.46 15.67 8.80
C ALA A 405 19.43 16.15 9.85
N ALA A 406 19.85 16.93 10.85
CA ALA A 406 18.97 17.44 11.90
C ALA A 406 17.82 18.31 11.35
N ALA A 407 18.04 19.04 10.24
CA ALA A 407 16.97 19.79 9.59
C ALA A 407 15.83 18.88 9.10
N PHE A 408 16.17 17.72 8.54
CA PHE A 408 15.18 16.70 8.19
C PHE A 408 14.55 16.10 9.45
N ALA A 409 15.32 15.78 10.49
CA ALA A 409 14.74 15.26 11.74
C ALA A 409 13.70 16.21 12.37
N VAL A 410 13.99 17.51 12.42
CA VAL A 410 13.05 18.54 12.93
C VAL A 410 11.79 18.61 12.08
N LEU A 411 11.94 18.62 10.76
CA LEU A 411 10.81 18.65 9.84
C LEU A 411 9.98 17.36 9.94
N SER A 412 10.59 16.19 10.16
CA SER A 412 9.87 14.94 10.43
C SER A 412 9.03 15.06 11.69
N LEU A 413 9.60 15.54 12.80
CA LEU A 413 8.87 15.72 14.06
C LEU A 413 7.70 16.70 13.90
N LEU A 414 7.89 17.78 13.14
CA LEU A 414 6.81 18.72 12.79
C LEU A 414 5.69 18.02 12.02
N THR A 415 6.02 17.18 11.02
CA THR A 415 5.02 16.44 10.25
C THR A 415 4.24 15.44 11.11
N VAL A 416 4.89 14.73 12.05
CA VAL A 416 4.20 13.85 13.02
C VAL A 416 3.25 14.66 13.89
N ALA A 417 3.70 15.80 14.42
CA ALA A 417 2.87 16.64 15.28
C ALA A 417 1.63 17.16 14.53
N LEU A 418 1.79 17.60 13.29
CA LEU A 418 0.68 18.03 12.43
C LEU A 418 -0.29 16.87 12.13
N ALA A 419 0.23 15.70 11.79
CA ALA A 419 -0.57 14.50 11.54
C ALA A 419 -1.35 14.05 12.79
N GLY A 420 -0.72 14.05 13.96
CA GLY A 420 -1.38 13.71 15.23
C GLY A 420 -2.53 14.66 15.58
N LEU A 421 -2.35 15.96 15.32
CA LEU A 421 -3.41 16.96 15.49
C LEU A 421 -4.59 16.76 14.52
N GLN A 422 -4.33 16.21 13.33
CA GLN A 422 -5.37 15.86 12.36
C GLN A 422 -6.14 14.60 12.76
N VAL A 423 -5.46 13.53 13.17
CA VAL A 423 -6.10 12.25 13.58
C VAL A 423 -6.99 12.41 14.82
N ALA A 424 -6.70 13.37 15.70
CA ALA A 424 -7.56 13.71 16.83
C ALA A 424 -8.96 14.22 16.41
N ARG A 425 -9.13 14.63 15.14
CA ARG A 425 -10.43 15.00 14.57
C ARG A 425 -11.06 13.77 13.90
N ARG A 426 -12.27 13.41 14.33
CA ARG A 426 -13.00 12.22 13.86
C ARG A 426 -13.25 12.21 12.33
N ASP A 427 -13.19 13.38 11.68
CA ASP A 427 -13.49 13.57 10.25
C ASP A 427 -12.27 13.93 9.38
N ALA A 428 -11.04 13.70 9.86
CA ALA A 428 -9.84 13.98 9.06
C ALA A 428 -9.66 12.92 7.95
N PRO A 429 -9.49 13.32 6.68
CA PRO A 429 -9.20 12.35 5.62
C PRO A 429 -7.84 11.72 5.84
N THR A 430 -7.79 10.41 5.60
CA THR A 430 -6.59 9.57 5.72
C THR A 430 -5.67 9.69 4.51
N ASP A 431 -6.22 10.10 3.35
CA ASP A 431 -5.45 10.48 2.16
C ASP A 431 -5.47 12.00 1.98
N LEU A 432 -4.31 12.62 2.15
CA LEU A 432 -4.15 14.07 1.97
C LEU A 432 -4.20 14.48 0.48
N GLY A 433 -4.15 13.54 -0.46
CA GLY A 433 -4.16 13.78 -1.90
C GLY A 433 -5.53 13.66 -2.59
N ALA A 434 -6.55 13.14 -1.92
CA ALA A 434 -7.87 12.94 -2.52
C ALA A 434 -8.62 14.29 -2.73
N PRO A 435 -9.40 14.44 -3.83
CA PRO A 435 -10.35 15.55 -3.94
C PRO A 435 -11.32 15.49 -2.76
N THR A 436 -11.43 16.57 -2.01
CA THR A 436 -12.18 16.56 -0.76
C THR A 436 -13.50 17.31 -0.91
N GLU A 437 -14.60 16.62 -0.59
CA GLU A 437 -15.96 17.17 -0.64
C GLU A 437 -16.29 18.01 0.61
N ASN A 438 -15.41 18.03 1.63
CA ASN A 438 -15.63 18.70 2.90
C ASN A 438 -14.47 19.64 3.31
N ALA A 439 -14.77 20.59 4.18
CA ALA A 439 -13.80 21.60 4.63
C ALA A 439 -12.60 21.00 5.37
N THR A 440 -12.78 19.91 6.13
CA THR A 440 -11.68 19.22 6.83
C THR A 440 -10.67 18.65 5.85
N GLY A 441 -11.13 18.10 4.73
CA GLY A 441 -10.24 17.56 3.72
C GLY A 441 -9.46 18.60 2.92
N PHE A 442 -10.06 19.76 2.63
CA PHE A 442 -9.33 20.86 2.00
C PHE A 442 -8.10 21.28 2.80
N TRP A 443 -8.24 21.44 4.12
CA TRP A 443 -7.12 21.80 5.01
C TRP A 443 -6.07 20.69 5.10
N ALA A 444 -6.50 19.43 5.02
CA ALA A 444 -5.61 18.28 5.01
C ALA A 444 -4.73 18.30 3.74
N SER A 445 -5.33 18.49 2.56
CA SER A 445 -4.60 18.62 1.29
C SER A 445 -3.66 19.82 1.25
N LEU A 446 -4.08 20.97 1.80
CA LEU A 446 -3.21 22.13 1.92
C LEU A 446 -2.00 21.85 2.83
N THR A 447 -2.21 21.11 3.91
CA THR A 447 -1.12 20.69 4.82
C THR A 447 -0.14 19.76 4.12
N ALA A 448 -0.61 18.76 3.35
CA ALA A 448 0.27 17.91 2.55
C ALA A 448 1.07 18.71 1.54
N LEU A 449 0.43 19.61 0.79
CA LEU A 449 1.12 20.45 -0.19
C LEU A 449 2.22 21.29 0.49
N ALA A 450 1.93 21.88 1.64
CA ALA A 450 2.92 22.64 2.42
C ALA A 450 4.10 21.77 2.86
N VAL A 451 3.83 20.55 3.34
CA VAL A 451 4.87 19.57 3.73
C VAL A 451 5.72 19.15 2.51
N THR A 452 5.10 18.89 1.36
CA THR A 452 5.81 18.56 0.12
C THR A 452 6.73 19.71 -0.31
N VAL A 453 6.22 20.94 -0.33
CA VAL A 453 7.02 22.13 -0.68
C VAL A 453 8.19 22.32 0.30
N LEU A 454 7.95 22.16 1.60
CA LEU A 454 8.98 22.30 2.62
C LEU A 454 10.04 21.19 2.53
N THR A 455 9.64 19.96 2.18
CA THR A 455 10.56 18.85 1.91
C THR A 455 11.46 19.13 0.71
N ILE A 456 10.88 19.61 -0.39
CA ILE A 456 11.62 20.01 -1.60
C ILE A 456 12.60 21.14 -1.27
N ALA A 457 12.16 22.16 -0.54
CA ALA A 457 13.02 23.27 -0.13
C ALA A 457 14.18 22.78 0.75
N THR A 458 13.91 21.89 1.69
CA THR A 458 14.92 21.29 2.58
C THR A 458 15.95 20.48 1.78
N TYR A 459 15.51 19.70 0.79
CA TYR A 459 16.40 18.98 -0.12
C TYR A 459 17.28 19.92 -0.96
N VAL A 460 16.71 21.00 -1.52
CA VAL A 460 17.47 22.00 -2.29
C VAL A 460 18.52 22.68 -1.43
N VAL A 461 18.16 23.08 -0.21
CA VAL A 461 19.09 23.70 0.76
C VAL A 461 20.19 22.71 1.14
N LEU A 462 19.85 21.44 1.40
CA LEU A 462 20.83 20.40 1.69
C LEU A 462 21.82 20.22 0.54
N LEU A 463 21.33 20.05 -0.69
CA LEU A 463 22.17 19.87 -1.87
C LEU A 463 23.09 21.08 -2.09
N ALA A 464 22.57 22.30 -1.89
CA ALA A 464 23.36 23.53 -1.97
C ALA A 464 24.42 23.63 -0.86
N ALA A 465 24.06 23.26 0.38
CA ALA A 465 24.98 23.25 1.52
C ALA A 465 26.11 22.24 1.32
N VAL A 466 25.79 21.02 0.90
CA VAL A 466 26.78 19.98 0.57
C VAL A 466 27.67 20.40 -0.59
N THR A 467 27.12 21.05 -1.62
CA THR A 467 27.92 21.62 -2.72
C THR A 467 28.89 22.67 -2.20
N THR A 468 28.42 23.57 -1.34
CA THR A 468 29.25 24.63 -0.73
C THR A 468 30.36 24.01 0.11
N THR A 469 30.04 23.01 0.93
CA THR A 469 31.02 22.28 1.73
C THR A 469 32.08 21.67 0.83
N LEU A 470 31.71 20.89 -0.18
CA LEU A 470 32.68 20.23 -1.04
C LEU A 470 33.53 21.21 -1.85
N ASP A 471 32.94 22.26 -2.43
CA ASP A 471 33.69 23.27 -3.20
C ASP A 471 34.72 24.01 -2.33
N GLN A 472 34.40 24.31 -1.07
CA GLN A 472 35.33 24.99 -0.17
C GLN A 472 36.42 24.04 0.36
N LEU A 473 36.07 22.77 0.62
CA LEU A 473 37.06 21.76 1.04
C LEU A 473 38.04 21.40 -0.07
N ASP A 474 37.59 21.41 -1.32
CA ASP A 474 38.47 21.25 -2.48
C ASP A 474 39.53 22.37 -2.55
N ARG A 475 39.21 23.55 -2.03
CA ARG A 475 40.12 24.70 -1.90
C ARG A 475 40.88 24.73 -0.57
N ALA A 476 40.88 23.64 0.19
CA ALA A 476 41.48 23.51 1.52
C ALA A 476 40.94 24.51 2.58
N VAL A 477 39.72 25.04 2.39
CA VAL A 477 39.07 25.95 3.35
C VAL A 477 38.22 25.15 4.33
N PRO A 478 38.47 25.20 5.66
CA PRO A 478 37.68 24.46 6.63
C PRO A 478 36.25 25.00 6.73
N MET A 479 35.27 24.09 6.79
CA MET A 479 33.84 24.42 6.77
C MET A 479 33.10 23.86 7.97
N THR A 480 32.18 24.67 8.51
CA THR A 480 31.16 24.25 9.48
C THR A 480 29.77 24.34 8.84
N ALA A 481 28.76 23.73 9.46
CA ALA A 481 27.39 23.73 8.94
C ALA A 481 26.80 25.14 8.88
N GLU A 482 27.07 25.97 9.90
CA GLU A 482 26.58 27.35 10.00
C GLU A 482 27.22 28.24 8.93
N ARG A 483 28.52 28.05 8.66
CA ARG A 483 29.21 28.77 7.58
C ARG A 483 28.69 28.36 6.21
N ALA A 484 28.40 27.08 6.00
CA ALA A 484 27.81 26.60 4.75
C ALA A 484 26.43 27.23 4.51
N LEU A 485 25.56 27.25 5.52
CA LEU A 485 24.22 27.86 5.42
C LEU A 485 24.28 29.38 5.24
N ARG A 486 25.15 30.10 5.97
CA ARG A 486 25.31 31.56 5.79
C ARG A 486 25.71 31.94 4.37
N ARG A 487 26.51 31.11 3.69
CA ARG A 487 26.89 31.34 2.29
C ARG A 487 25.75 31.13 1.30
N LEU A 488 24.67 30.47 1.70
CA LEU A 488 23.48 30.33 0.86
C LEU A 488 22.57 31.56 0.92
N ILE A 489 22.67 32.39 1.97
CA ILE A 489 21.86 33.61 2.13
C ILE A 489 21.94 34.52 0.90
N PRO A 490 23.10 34.88 0.32
CA PRO A 490 23.13 35.71 -0.89
C PRO A 490 22.62 34.97 -2.14
N LEU A 491 22.61 33.64 -2.14
CA LEU A 491 22.23 32.79 -3.28
C LEU A 491 20.75 32.35 -3.24
N TRP A 492 19.96 32.79 -2.26
CA TRP A 492 18.58 32.32 -2.09
C TRP A 492 17.69 32.60 -3.32
N LYS A 493 17.80 33.78 -3.94
CA LYS A 493 17.03 34.15 -5.14
C LYS A 493 17.36 33.24 -6.34
N PRO A 494 18.63 33.08 -6.77
CA PRO A 494 18.94 32.19 -7.90
C PRO A 494 18.63 30.71 -7.60
N LEU A 495 18.82 30.25 -6.36
CA LEU A 495 18.45 28.88 -5.94
C LEU A 495 16.95 28.65 -6.03
N THR A 496 16.14 29.54 -5.46
CA THR A 496 14.67 29.45 -5.48
C THR A 496 14.17 29.47 -6.92
N ARG A 497 14.69 30.37 -7.75
CA ARG A 497 14.30 30.43 -9.18
C ARG A 497 14.65 29.14 -9.92
N ALA A 498 15.84 28.58 -9.71
CA ALA A 498 16.25 27.32 -10.33
C ALA A 498 15.34 26.16 -9.87
N ALA A 499 15.08 26.06 -8.57
CA ALA A 499 14.24 25.01 -7.99
C ALA A 499 12.79 25.10 -8.48
N VAL A 500 12.15 26.27 -8.39
CA VAL A 500 10.77 26.47 -8.85
C VAL A 500 10.64 26.12 -10.33
N GLN A 501 11.53 26.64 -11.18
CA GLN A 501 11.48 26.32 -12.62
C GLN A 501 11.73 24.82 -12.89
N TYR A 502 12.60 24.17 -12.12
CA TYR A 502 12.86 22.75 -12.26
C TYR A 502 11.64 21.90 -11.89
N PHE A 503 11.07 22.10 -10.70
CA PHE A 503 9.97 21.29 -10.19
C PHE A 503 8.63 21.59 -10.87
N VAL A 504 8.32 22.87 -11.18
CA VAL A 504 7.07 23.22 -11.87
C VAL A 504 7.01 22.61 -13.27
N VAL A 505 8.11 22.64 -14.02
CA VAL A 505 8.14 22.03 -15.36
C VAL A 505 7.98 20.51 -15.27
N ILE A 506 8.61 19.86 -14.29
CA ILE A 506 8.41 18.43 -14.06
C ILE A 506 6.95 18.14 -13.72
N ALA A 507 6.36 18.88 -12.78
CA ALA A 507 4.97 18.71 -12.36
C ALA A 507 3.98 18.85 -13.53
N VAL A 508 4.18 19.85 -14.39
CA VAL A 508 3.37 20.05 -15.61
C VAL A 508 3.55 18.89 -16.59
N LEU A 509 4.78 18.42 -16.80
CA LEU A 509 5.08 17.29 -17.68
C LEU A 509 4.60 15.94 -17.13
N THR A 510 4.30 15.83 -15.85
CA THR A 510 3.75 14.61 -15.24
C THR A 510 2.21 14.60 -15.18
N LEU A 511 1.54 15.69 -15.59
CA LEU A 511 0.07 15.72 -15.65
C LEU A 511 -0.51 14.69 -16.64
N PHE A 512 0.24 14.37 -17.70
CA PHE A 512 -0.15 13.37 -18.69
C PHE A 512 0.85 12.21 -18.71
N VAL A 513 0.34 10.98 -18.71
CA VAL A 513 1.18 9.76 -18.76
C VAL A 513 2.10 9.75 -19.98
N ALA A 514 1.59 10.21 -21.13
CA ALA A 514 2.36 10.29 -22.38
C ALA A 514 3.58 11.22 -22.31
N THR A 515 3.60 12.21 -21.40
CA THR A 515 4.71 13.17 -21.26
C THR A 515 5.73 12.80 -20.19
N ILE A 516 5.52 11.69 -19.46
CA ILE A 516 6.47 11.17 -18.45
C ILE A 516 7.89 10.97 -19.02
N PRO A 517 8.10 10.38 -20.22
CA PRO A 517 9.44 10.24 -20.78
C PRO A 517 10.16 11.59 -20.98
N LEU A 518 9.42 12.64 -21.35
CA LEU A 518 9.95 13.99 -21.49
C LEU A 518 10.28 14.61 -20.12
N ALA A 519 9.47 14.34 -19.09
CA ALA A 519 9.76 14.73 -17.71
C ALA A 519 11.07 14.11 -17.22
N VAL A 520 11.29 12.81 -17.47
CA VAL A 520 12.53 12.10 -17.10
C VAL A 520 13.73 12.68 -17.84
N TYR A 521 13.61 12.92 -19.15
CA TYR A 521 14.68 13.56 -19.91
C TYR A 521 15.01 14.96 -19.37
N TYR A 522 13.98 15.78 -19.09
CA TYR A 522 14.13 17.12 -18.53
C TYR A 522 14.82 17.08 -17.17
N ALA A 523 14.37 16.21 -16.26
CA ALA A 523 14.92 16.04 -14.93
C ALA A 523 16.42 15.70 -14.97
N VAL A 524 16.80 14.63 -15.68
CA VAL A 524 18.21 14.21 -15.77
C VAL A 524 19.09 15.28 -16.42
N SER A 525 18.62 15.91 -17.49
CA SER A 525 19.40 16.96 -18.17
C SER A 525 19.68 18.18 -17.30
N ARG A 526 18.87 18.41 -16.26
CA ARG A 526 18.91 19.60 -15.40
C ARG A 526 19.21 19.29 -13.94
N ALA A 527 19.57 18.04 -13.62
CA ALA A 527 19.81 17.57 -12.26
C ALA A 527 20.91 18.33 -11.51
N PHE A 528 21.86 18.96 -12.24
CA PHE A 528 22.99 19.67 -11.63
C PHE A 528 22.76 21.19 -11.46
N ALA A 529 21.53 21.68 -11.66
CA ALA A 529 21.24 23.12 -11.56
C ALA A 529 21.62 23.71 -10.19
N VAL A 530 21.29 23.03 -9.09
CA VAL A 530 21.63 23.50 -7.73
C VAL A 530 23.15 23.51 -7.51
N PRO A 531 23.91 22.43 -7.79
CA PRO A 531 25.36 22.45 -7.73
C PRO A 531 26.00 23.58 -8.56
N ILE A 532 25.47 23.86 -9.76
CA ILE A 532 25.99 24.91 -10.65
C ILE A 532 25.73 26.31 -10.09
N VAL A 533 24.53 26.59 -9.56
CA VAL A 533 24.25 27.90 -8.93
C VAL A 533 25.26 28.19 -7.82
N VAL A 534 25.59 27.19 -7.01
CA VAL A 534 26.51 27.35 -5.87
C VAL A 534 27.96 27.43 -6.31
N ALA A 535 28.41 26.49 -7.14
CA ALA A 535 29.82 26.37 -7.51
C ALA A 535 30.27 27.39 -8.57
N GLU A 536 29.37 27.80 -9.47
CA GLU A 536 29.64 28.77 -10.55
C GLU A 536 29.06 30.16 -10.27
N GLN A 537 28.32 30.35 -9.16
CA GLN A 537 27.72 31.64 -8.74
C GLN A 537 26.92 32.35 -9.84
N CYS A 538 26.09 31.60 -10.57
CA CYS A 538 25.33 32.12 -11.70
C CYS A 538 23.81 32.18 -11.44
N SER A 539 23.07 32.81 -12.36
CA SER A 539 21.61 32.87 -12.28
C SER A 539 20.96 31.49 -12.44
N GLY A 540 19.78 31.28 -11.85
CA GLY A 540 19.09 29.99 -11.92
C GLY A 540 18.78 29.50 -13.34
N ARG A 541 18.43 30.41 -14.27
CA ARG A 541 18.18 30.07 -15.68
C ARG A 541 19.48 29.67 -16.40
N THR A 542 20.57 30.37 -16.11
CA THR A 542 21.91 30.03 -16.61
C THR A 542 22.33 28.66 -16.12
N ALA A 543 22.10 28.35 -14.84
CA ALA A 543 22.44 27.05 -14.24
C ALA A 543 21.68 25.88 -14.88
N LEU A 544 20.38 26.02 -15.12
CA LEU A 544 19.58 24.99 -15.82
C LEU A 544 20.10 24.76 -17.25
N SER A 545 20.46 25.83 -17.95
CA SER A 545 21.01 25.75 -19.32
C SER A 545 22.39 25.10 -19.32
N ARG A 546 23.25 25.48 -18.36
CA ARG A 546 24.59 24.91 -18.15
C ARG A 546 24.53 23.42 -17.81
N SER A 547 23.60 23.00 -16.94
CA SER A 547 23.39 21.58 -16.62
C SER A 547 23.07 20.78 -17.88
N ARG A 548 22.15 21.29 -18.73
CA ARG A 548 21.80 20.64 -19.98
C ARG A 548 23.02 20.45 -20.89
N LEU A 549 23.92 21.44 -20.95
CA LEU A 549 25.15 21.36 -21.73
C LEU A 549 26.13 20.32 -21.16
N LEU A 550 26.28 20.23 -19.84
CA LEU A 550 27.15 19.23 -19.19
C LEU A 550 26.67 17.79 -19.41
N VAL A 551 25.35 17.60 -19.53
CA VAL A 551 24.73 16.27 -19.75
C VAL A 551 24.58 15.91 -21.23
N LYS A 552 24.62 16.91 -22.14
CA LYS A 552 24.45 16.70 -23.59
C LYS A 552 25.49 15.70 -24.12
N GLY A 553 25.02 14.71 -24.88
CA GLY A 553 25.87 13.64 -25.44
C GLY A 553 26.34 12.58 -24.44
N ARG A 554 26.02 12.73 -23.14
CA ARG A 554 26.40 11.79 -22.07
C ARG A 554 25.21 11.48 -21.15
N TRP A 555 24.00 11.53 -21.71
CA TRP A 555 22.76 11.42 -20.93
C TRP A 555 22.71 10.11 -20.13
N TRP A 556 22.92 8.94 -20.76
CA TRP A 556 22.92 7.65 -20.05
C TRP A 556 24.01 7.53 -18.98
N ARG A 557 25.20 8.10 -19.23
CA ARG A 557 26.30 8.14 -18.26
C ARG A 557 26.00 9.05 -17.06
N THR A 558 24.96 9.87 -17.14
CA THR A 558 24.46 10.71 -16.03
C THR A 558 23.23 10.08 -15.41
N ALA A 559 22.26 9.67 -16.22
CA ALA A 559 20.97 9.11 -15.81
C ALA A 559 21.15 7.88 -14.92
N VAL A 560 21.96 6.91 -15.33
CA VAL A 560 22.10 5.63 -14.62
C VAL A 560 22.75 5.83 -13.24
N PRO A 561 23.93 6.47 -13.10
CA PRO A 561 24.50 6.76 -11.78
C PRO A 561 23.59 7.62 -10.90
N LEU A 562 22.94 8.64 -11.47
CA LEU A 562 22.03 9.52 -10.74
C LEU A 562 20.83 8.75 -10.20
N ALA A 563 20.22 7.88 -11.00
CA ALA A 563 19.10 7.03 -10.61
C ALA A 563 19.52 6.04 -9.52
N ILE A 564 20.69 5.40 -9.64
CA ILE A 564 21.21 4.49 -8.61
C ILE A 564 21.45 5.22 -7.30
N VAL A 565 22.18 6.33 -7.32
CA VAL A 565 22.53 7.10 -6.10
C VAL A 565 21.28 7.64 -5.41
N THR A 566 20.37 8.23 -6.19
CA THR A 566 19.12 8.78 -5.64
C THR A 566 18.22 7.67 -5.14
N GLY A 567 18.07 6.58 -5.91
CA GLY A 567 17.28 5.41 -5.55
C GLY A 567 17.78 4.73 -4.26
N LEU A 568 19.09 4.54 -4.12
CA LEU A 568 19.69 4.00 -2.89
C LEU A 568 19.38 4.88 -1.68
N GLY A 569 19.52 6.21 -1.81
CA GLY A 569 19.19 7.14 -0.73
C GLY A 569 17.71 7.10 -0.35
N LEU A 570 16.82 7.08 -1.34
CA LEU A 570 15.36 7.02 -1.14
C LEU A 570 14.92 5.67 -0.54
N ALA A 571 15.60 4.57 -0.87
CA ALA A 571 15.24 3.22 -0.44
C ALA A 571 15.59 2.93 1.03
N VAL A 572 16.55 3.64 1.64
CA VAL A 572 17.01 3.36 3.02
C VAL A 572 15.84 3.33 4.01
N GLY A 573 14.96 4.34 3.96
CA GLY A 573 13.80 4.43 4.86
C GLY A 573 12.84 3.25 4.66
N PRO A 574 12.24 3.08 3.47
CA PRO A 574 11.32 2.00 3.15
C PRO A 574 11.85 0.60 3.43
N VAL A 575 13.08 0.29 3.00
CA VAL A 575 13.67 -1.05 3.20
C VAL A 575 13.84 -1.34 4.69
N THR A 576 14.31 -0.36 5.46
CA THR A 576 14.43 -0.51 6.92
C THR A 576 13.05 -0.68 7.56
N GLY A 577 12.09 0.15 7.18
CA GLY A 577 10.75 0.09 7.75
C GLY A 577 10.01 -1.21 7.42
N ILE A 578 10.10 -1.71 6.19
CA ILE A 578 9.55 -3.03 5.81
C ILE A 578 10.20 -4.13 6.64
N THR A 579 11.52 -4.08 6.82
CA THR A 579 12.26 -5.07 7.64
C THR A 579 11.81 -5.02 9.09
N LEU A 580 11.61 -3.83 9.67
CA LEU A 580 11.10 -3.67 11.02
C LEU A 580 9.64 -4.12 11.16
N LEU A 581 8.77 -3.82 10.19
CA LEU A 581 7.36 -4.24 10.19
C LEU A 581 7.21 -5.77 10.18
N LEU A 582 8.06 -6.46 9.41
CA LEU A 582 8.05 -7.92 9.28
C LEU A 582 8.80 -8.64 10.41
N GLY A 583 9.84 -8.01 10.97
CA GLY A 583 10.73 -8.64 11.96
C GLY A 583 10.45 -8.29 13.41
N THR A 584 9.53 -7.36 13.70
CA THR A 584 9.29 -6.85 15.06
C THR A 584 7.81 -6.51 15.29
N ASP A 585 7.38 -6.43 16.55
CA ASP A 585 6.03 -5.99 16.92
C ASP A 585 5.90 -4.47 17.13
N LEU A 586 6.90 -3.67 16.70
CA LEU A 586 6.90 -2.23 16.91
C LEU A 586 5.66 -1.54 16.28
N PRO A 587 5.07 -0.52 16.94
CA PRO A 587 3.96 0.23 16.37
C PRO A 587 4.35 0.91 15.05
N PRO A 588 3.46 0.99 14.03
CA PRO A 588 3.78 1.58 12.73
C PRO A 588 4.30 3.02 12.80
N VAL A 589 3.80 3.82 13.75
CA VAL A 589 4.28 5.19 14.00
C VAL A 589 5.76 5.20 14.34
N LEU A 590 6.20 4.29 15.22
CA LEU A 590 7.60 4.18 15.63
C LEU A 590 8.47 3.66 14.48
N VAL A 591 7.97 2.69 13.71
CA VAL A 591 8.67 2.18 12.52
C VAL A 591 8.88 3.28 11.48
N ASN A 592 7.85 4.06 11.18
CA ASN A 592 7.97 5.20 10.26
C ASN A 592 8.93 6.26 10.84
N LEU A 593 8.92 6.54 12.14
CA LEU A 593 9.85 7.48 12.79
C LEU A 593 11.31 7.04 12.64
N VAL A 594 11.61 5.78 12.95
CA VAL A 594 12.97 5.21 12.80
C VAL A 594 13.40 5.24 11.34
N SER A 595 12.52 4.83 10.42
CA SER A 595 12.77 4.85 8.98
C SER A 595 13.08 6.25 8.47
N SER A 596 12.34 7.26 8.95
CA SER A 596 12.51 8.66 8.58
C SER A 596 13.82 9.25 9.12
N MET A 597 14.24 8.82 10.32
CA MET A 597 15.53 9.22 10.88
C MET A 597 16.69 8.64 10.06
N LEU A 598 16.60 7.37 9.66
CA LEU A 598 17.61 6.73 8.81
C LEU A 598 17.63 7.35 7.40
N PHE A 599 16.47 7.68 6.84
CA PHE A 599 16.35 8.46 5.61
C PHE A 599 17.05 9.83 5.74
N ALA A 600 16.80 10.57 6.83
CA ALA A 600 17.43 11.86 7.11
C ALA A 600 18.97 11.75 7.19
N LEU A 601 19.50 10.66 7.72
CA LEU A 601 20.95 10.38 7.76
C LEU A 601 21.51 9.95 6.40
N ALA A 602 20.72 9.30 5.55
CA ALA A 602 21.12 8.87 4.21
C ALA A 602 21.15 10.02 3.19
N MET A 603 20.25 11.01 3.31
CA MET A 603 20.13 12.11 2.34
C MET A 603 21.42 12.93 2.14
N PRO A 604 22.21 13.28 3.18
CA PRO A 604 23.47 13.98 2.97
C PRO A 604 24.51 13.16 2.19
N VAL A 605 24.51 11.82 2.35
CA VAL A 605 25.35 10.91 1.56
C VAL A 605 24.91 10.94 0.09
N ALA A 606 23.61 10.83 -0.17
CA ALA A 606 23.06 10.89 -1.52
C ALA A 606 23.37 12.24 -2.20
N CYS A 607 23.19 13.35 -1.49
CA CYS A 607 23.53 14.69 -1.99
C CYS A 607 25.03 14.82 -2.30
N ALA A 608 25.91 14.31 -1.42
CA ALA A 608 27.36 14.33 -1.67
C ALA A 608 27.73 13.52 -2.92
N ALA A 609 27.13 12.35 -3.13
CA ALA A 609 27.34 11.56 -4.34
C ALA A 609 26.84 12.28 -5.60
N VAL A 610 25.68 12.97 -5.55
CA VAL A 610 25.20 13.83 -6.64
C VAL A 610 26.18 14.97 -6.94
N VAL A 611 26.75 15.61 -5.92
CA VAL A 611 27.75 16.68 -6.10
C VAL A 611 29.05 16.14 -6.70
N TYR A 612 29.51 14.95 -6.30
CA TYR A 612 30.65 14.31 -6.96
C TYR A 612 30.36 13.98 -8.44
N LEU A 613 29.16 13.51 -8.75
CA LEU A 613 28.73 13.30 -10.14
C LEU A 613 28.73 14.61 -10.93
N TYR A 614 28.29 15.73 -10.34
CA TYR A 614 28.39 17.05 -10.95
C TYR A 614 29.85 17.42 -11.26
N PHE A 615 30.75 17.33 -10.28
CA PHE A 615 32.16 17.70 -10.49
C PHE A 615 32.82 16.84 -11.57
N ASP A 616 32.53 15.54 -11.59
CA ASP A 616 32.98 14.61 -12.63
C ASP A 616 32.46 14.97 -14.04
N ARG A 617 31.29 15.60 -14.16
CA ARG A 617 30.82 16.18 -15.44
C ARG A 617 31.44 17.52 -15.78
N ALA A 618 31.77 18.32 -14.77
CA ALA A 618 32.34 19.66 -14.94
C ALA A 618 33.83 19.64 -15.32
N VAL A 619 34.56 18.54 -15.05
CA VAL A 619 35.97 18.38 -15.45
C VAL A 619 36.08 18.25 -16.99
N PRO A 620 36.89 19.11 -17.67
CA PRO A 620 37.12 19.03 -19.11
C PRO A 620 37.58 17.64 -19.57
N ALA A 621 37.27 17.26 -20.80
CA ALA A 621 37.82 16.04 -21.39
C ALA A 621 39.28 16.26 -21.78
N PRO A 622 40.19 15.28 -21.55
CA PRO A 622 41.57 15.37 -22.03
C PRO A 622 41.68 15.52 -23.56
N ASP A 623 40.66 15.12 -24.33
CA ASP A 623 40.70 15.12 -25.80
C ASP A 623 39.65 16.05 -26.41
N SER A 624 39.87 17.35 -26.29
CA SER A 624 39.31 18.30 -27.25
C SER A 624 40.50 19.06 -27.81
N PRO A 625 40.83 18.90 -29.11
CA PRO A 625 41.78 19.81 -29.75
C PRO A 625 41.27 21.22 -29.45
N GLY A 626 42.14 22.08 -28.91
CA GLY A 626 41.81 23.48 -28.74
C GLY A 626 41.25 24.01 -30.06
N PRO A 627 40.29 24.95 -30.05
CA PRO A 627 39.94 25.67 -31.26
C PRO A 627 41.25 26.22 -31.80
N GLY A 628 41.61 25.77 -33.01
CA GLY A 628 42.87 26.11 -33.65
C GLY A 628 43.06 27.62 -33.63
N GLU A 629 44.32 28.01 -33.49
CA GLU A 629 44.79 29.34 -33.88
C GLU A 629 44.15 29.74 -35.21
N HIS A 630 43.22 30.68 -35.16
CA HIS A 630 42.96 31.56 -36.27
C HIS A 630 43.76 32.84 -36.02
N PRO A 631 44.68 33.22 -36.93
CA PRO A 631 45.37 34.49 -36.84
C PRO A 631 44.40 35.61 -37.23
N GLY A 632 44.34 36.66 -36.41
CA GLY A 632 43.77 37.95 -36.76
C GLY A 632 42.36 38.20 -36.23
N THR A 633 42.25 38.94 -35.13
CA THR A 633 41.70 40.31 -35.07
C THR A 633 41.55 40.76 -33.60
N ASP A 634 41.82 42.04 -33.39
CA ASP A 634 42.16 42.71 -32.13
C ASP A 634 41.33 42.37 -30.89
N ARG A 635 42.03 42.08 -29.79
CA ARG A 635 41.60 42.40 -28.44
C ARG A 635 42.56 43.39 -27.82
N THR A 636 42.18 44.65 -27.86
CA THR A 636 42.72 45.73 -27.03
C THR A 636 42.44 45.40 -25.55
N TYR A 637 43.48 44.99 -24.83
CA TYR A 637 43.59 45.22 -23.39
C TYR A 637 44.94 45.89 -23.14
N SER A 638 44.84 47.13 -22.69
CA SER A 638 45.93 48.05 -22.36
C SER A 638 46.90 47.44 -21.37
N ARG A 639 48.20 47.60 -21.66
CA ARG A 639 49.32 47.15 -20.84
C ARG A 639 50.17 48.38 -20.50
N GLU A 640 50.00 48.91 -19.30
CA GLU A 640 51.08 49.56 -18.54
C GLU A 640 51.53 48.52 -17.50
N GLY A 641 52.80 48.28 -17.20
CA GLY A 641 54.07 48.87 -17.56
C GLY A 641 55.08 48.31 -16.54
N GLY A 642 56.34 48.14 -16.93
CA GLY A 642 57.46 47.92 -16.00
C GLY A 642 58.00 46.49 -15.93
N GLY A 643 59.11 46.26 -16.62
CA GLY A 643 59.88 45.02 -16.51
C GLY A 643 61.10 45.01 -17.43
N SER A 644 62.11 45.81 -17.08
CA SER A 644 63.44 45.76 -17.68
C SER A 644 64.17 44.47 -17.29
N VAL A 645 64.49 43.61 -18.26
CA VAL A 645 65.54 42.59 -18.12
C VAL A 645 66.24 42.41 -19.48
N ARG A 646 67.54 42.75 -19.54
CA ARG A 646 68.48 42.20 -20.51
C ARG A 646 69.70 41.71 -19.74
N HIS A 647 70.00 40.43 -19.82
CA HIS A 647 71.25 39.90 -20.37
C HIS A 647 71.34 38.38 -20.13
N GLY A 648 71.81 37.66 -21.16
CA GLY A 648 72.15 36.24 -21.09
C GLY A 648 72.05 35.55 -22.45
N VAL A 649 73.02 35.79 -23.34
CA VAL A 649 73.26 34.99 -24.56
C VAL A 649 74.61 34.27 -24.38
N PRO A 650 74.76 33.00 -24.84
CA PRO A 650 75.89 32.13 -24.53
C PRO A 650 77.10 32.33 -25.47
N PRO A 651 78.29 31.78 -25.13
CA PRO A 651 79.51 32.03 -25.89
C PRO A 651 79.63 31.13 -27.12
N VAL A 652 80.02 31.73 -28.25
CA VAL A 652 80.51 31.04 -29.44
C VAL A 652 82.03 31.18 -29.48
N ARG A 653 82.71 30.05 -29.66
CA ARG A 653 84.17 29.93 -29.78
C ARG A 653 84.68 30.49 -31.12
N SER A 654 85.88 31.03 -31.02
CA SER A 654 86.79 31.63 -31.99
C SER A 654 87.12 30.80 -33.23
N GLY A 655 87.32 31.50 -34.35
CA GLY A 655 88.12 31.06 -35.49
C GLY A 655 88.42 32.22 -36.43
N SER A 656 89.71 32.59 -36.49
CA SER A 656 90.42 33.55 -37.38
C SER A 656 89.99 35.01 -37.39
#